data_AF-A0AAP5TA33-F1
#
_entry.id   AF-A0AAP5TA33-F1
#
_cell.length_a   1.000
_cell.length_b   1.000
_cell.length_c   1.000
_cell.angle_alpha   90.00
_cell.angle_beta   90.00
_cell.angle_gamma   90.00
#
_symmetry.space_group_name_H-M   'P 1'
#
loop_
_entity.id
_entity.type
_entity.pdbx_description
1 polymer ?
#
loop_
_entity_poly.entity_id
_entity_poly.type
_entity_poly.pdbx_seq_one_letter_code
_entity_poly.pdbx_strand_id
1 'polypeptide(L)'
;MKMNSKQNGKDLSQNTVEDTKLVEQAFSERKHEAIRNAFFQNGVYRLNEVTPELLSKIKYEKGIGSLKRKLIDEVLAEENVSFPPIKDPVQIDALFADRKHEAIRNAFFQYNIKLITDIDQENLEKVKNTKGIGKLKREEIDRVLKSAGYKDTWADKIIYPEIIASSPKLREIFKEKKLNVVPLSISAKELFDLLSVSLPDISSHAKKQLSQNLIVDIKEYKNWRKKTQLEPFNLRNVLSAFHLSKTHLAITEEMLTTENFNFIDGEDQELFYELYYLSKLSLEDQMLKYDQIVQNKINEKVRWREIESIRQKLSKDGKYTLAEIGNAIGLTRERVRQIIEKIDSSKTLIAEKLYIPEIITFQYFSAEKIRFEWEVQEETLHILREINSSMVDNELAIISSPCLSIETKEKIRSLKSDLTNNEEFTKEKIFDKIAIILGRDLDSFSKKKVVRNIKESFEYSFESYLKLYKAKSKSERMIDTIRHLGLKTFTITTNNIQKLEETYLKDCNEPLFADDISNKDRAIYTMLMRLVGKNEIIYIGNNSFIDFDTNKLPQRLILGIKEYLTKQLETITSIKVSALFKYFENDLKAARIANKYELYYILKYYLNDNFDFGKSNTMTIWQKDTKHLTRENLIIQYVREQNNKCSKNKAMSDLGWESYTVEQAVYASSLLSMHGTTIYYHNFAEETEINGFVEKEIKTQIQEHDRYIFPKLIQKKVKILCSEKGIKFPEDYLNLSFFADLIKYIEPKWKGFPQFLYEKESLTDSEIIQKEMANQVLTRQKVIFFFKEIGFSESSAYQKYLKLKSNYGIVKIGPHRYKTAGSMYLTSSIFKTVEKSLLDILNDQNYIVLKAIDLKELKLPVISDLQWNTDLIAYCVTQATQVRLLPWFTKMETQFKTTPEDPLIVASNSSSWCSIVDLICYTMEGYFGFLSLAEFLKYLKCKNILLNEKLDTMPAILKQTFYIDRQNIVHLKKI
;
A
#
# COMPACT_ATOMS: atom_id res chain seq x y z
N MET A 1 23.59 42.57 -27.17
CA MET A 1 24.09 43.95 -27.04
C MET A 1 24.95 44.02 -25.78
N LYS A 2 26.24 44.34 -25.95
CA LYS A 2 27.27 44.85 -25.00
C LYS A 2 27.39 44.33 -23.54
N MET A 3 28.50 43.62 -23.31
CA MET A 3 29.60 43.83 -22.33
C MET A 3 29.36 44.12 -20.82
N ASN A 4 30.23 43.45 -20.03
CA ASN A 4 31.00 43.89 -18.83
C ASN A 4 30.53 43.57 -17.39
N SER A 5 31.21 42.57 -16.82
CA SER A 5 32.20 42.62 -15.71
C SER A 5 31.96 43.31 -14.36
N LYS A 6 32.43 42.59 -13.31
CA LYS A 6 32.82 42.97 -11.92
C LYS A 6 31.70 43.06 -10.89
N GLN A 7 31.64 42.15 -9.90
CA GLN A 7 32.45 42.08 -8.66
C GLN A 7 32.32 43.32 -7.78
N ASN A 8 31.59 43.15 -6.67
CA ASN A 8 31.59 44.04 -5.51
C ASN A 8 31.78 43.19 -4.25
N GLY A 9 32.59 43.70 -3.33
CA GLY A 9 32.38 43.52 -1.91
C GLY A 9 33.36 42.60 -1.19
N LYS A 10 34.50 43.16 -0.77
CA LYS A 10 34.94 43.02 0.61
C LYS A 10 35.60 44.31 1.05
N ASP A 11 34.96 44.93 2.03
CA ASP A 11 35.54 45.95 2.89
C ASP A 11 35.42 45.42 4.32
N LEU A 12 36.52 45.47 5.08
CA LEU A 12 36.61 45.50 6.54
C LEU A 12 38.07 45.22 6.94
N SER A 13 38.88 46.27 7.05
CA SER A 13 39.26 46.83 8.36
C SER A 13 40.44 47.79 8.20
N GLN A 14 40.30 48.89 8.91
CA GLN A 14 41.12 50.09 8.85
C GLN A 14 42.53 49.84 9.40
N ASN A 15 43.53 50.02 8.53
CA ASN A 15 44.72 50.79 8.88
C ASN A 15 44.75 51.95 7.87
N THR A 16 44.72 53.17 8.39
CA THR A 16 44.77 54.44 7.64
C THR A 16 46.01 54.48 6.72
N VAL A 17 45.79 54.32 5.41
CA VAL A 17 46.79 54.50 4.32
C VAL A 17 46.79 55.96 3.85
N GLU A 18 46.83 56.89 4.79
CA GLU A 18 46.98 58.32 4.51
C GLU A 18 48.20 58.84 5.28
N ASP A 19 49.41 58.49 4.78
CA ASP A 19 50.65 59.29 4.83
C ASP A 19 51.91 58.46 4.47
N THR A 20 51.92 57.78 3.32
CA THR A 20 53.17 57.16 2.81
C THR A 20 53.75 57.99 1.68
N LYS A 21 54.98 58.47 1.89
CA LYS A 21 55.73 59.36 0.99
C LYS A 21 55.93 58.72 -0.39
N LEU A 22 55.63 59.46 -1.45
CA LEU A 22 55.91 59.02 -2.83
C LEU A 22 57.43 58.95 -3.05
N VAL A 23 57.90 58.02 -3.88
CA VAL A 23 59.31 57.92 -4.30
C VAL A 23 59.82 59.26 -4.86
N GLU A 24 58.96 59.99 -5.56
CA GLU A 24 59.24 61.32 -6.09
C GLU A 24 59.44 62.39 -5.01
N GLN A 25 58.72 62.27 -3.89
CA GLN A 25 58.82 63.18 -2.75
C GLN A 25 60.00 62.82 -1.84
N ALA A 26 60.28 61.52 -1.67
CA ALA A 26 61.39 61.02 -0.87
C ALA A 26 62.75 61.28 -1.51
N PHE A 27 62.81 61.29 -2.84
CA PHE A 27 64.01 61.57 -3.61
C PHE A 27 63.82 62.80 -4.48
N SER A 28 63.45 63.95 -3.91
CA SER A 28 63.01 65.14 -4.67
C SER A 28 64.13 65.90 -5.42
N GLU A 29 65.38 65.78 -4.98
CA GLU A 29 66.49 66.53 -5.60
C GLU A 29 66.85 66.03 -7.00
N ARG A 30 67.29 66.96 -7.88
CA ARG A 30 67.61 66.65 -9.29
C ARG A 30 68.71 65.58 -9.43
N LYS A 31 69.65 65.54 -8.48
CA LYS A 31 70.74 64.55 -8.44
C LYS A 31 70.26 63.10 -8.12
N HIS A 32 69.04 62.92 -7.64
CA HIS A 32 68.45 61.60 -7.32
C HIS A 32 67.61 61.02 -8.46
N GLU A 33 67.62 61.63 -9.65
CA GLU A 33 66.85 61.19 -10.81
C GLU A 33 67.12 59.72 -11.21
N ALA A 34 68.38 59.29 -11.12
CA ALA A 34 68.74 57.89 -11.38
C ALA A 34 68.12 56.91 -10.37
N ILE A 35 67.89 57.33 -9.12
CA ILE A 35 67.24 56.51 -8.09
C ILE A 35 65.75 56.42 -8.40
N ARG A 36 65.08 57.55 -8.64
CA ARG A 36 63.65 57.58 -9.02
C ARG A 36 63.37 56.70 -10.24
N ASN A 37 64.20 56.82 -11.28
CA ASN A 37 64.07 56.01 -12.48
C ASN A 37 64.22 54.50 -12.20
N ALA A 38 65.13 54.09 -11.32
CA ALA A 38 65.30 52.69 -10.94
C ALA A 38 64.08 52.14 -10.18
N PHE A 39 63.50 52.93 -9.27
CA PHE A 39 62.25 52.55 -8.59
C PHE A 39 61.07 52.48 -9.56
N PHE A 40 60.89 53.48 -10.43
CA PHE A 40 59.78 53.51 -11.41
C PHE A 40 59.89 52.42 -12.49
N GLN A 41 61.10 52.12 -12.97
CA GLN A 41 61.32 51.01 -13.90
C GLN A 41 60.98 49.65 -13.30
N ASN A 42 61.06 49.52 -11.97
CA ASN A 42 60.61 48.34 -11.24
C ASN A 42 59.18 48.46 -10.72
N GLY A 43 58.41 49.45 -11.20
CA GLY A 43 56.99 49.62 -10.91
C GLY A 43 56.67 50.12 -9.50
N VAL A 44 57.65 50.68 -8.79
CA VAL A 44 57.51 51.16 -7.42
C VAL A 44 57.34 52.68 -7.41
N TYR A 45 56.21 53.15 -6.90
CA TYR A 45 55.86 54.57 -6.83
C TYR A 45 55.76 55.09 -5.40
N ARG A 46 55.55 54.20 -4.42
CA ARG A 46 55.54 54.50 -2.98
C ARG A 46 56.58 53.67 -2.22
N LEU A 47 57.17 54.23 -1.18
CA LEU A 47 58.24 53.54 -0.44
C LEU A 47 57.79 52.27 0.29
N ASN A 48 56.52 52.15 0.64
CA ASN A 48 55.95 50.95 1.27
C ASN A 48 55.72 49.79 0.29
N GLU A 49 55.85 50.00 -1.02
CA GLU A 49 55.77 48.96 -2.05
C GLU A 49 57.11 48.22 -2.20
N VAL A 50 58.15 48.61 -1.46
CA VAL A 50 59.50 48.07 -1.56
C VAL A 50 59.63 46.77 -0.76
N THR A 51 59.75 45.64 -1.45
CA THR A 51 60.09 44.35 -0.84
C THR A 51 61.62 44.15 -0.75
N PRO A 52 62.13 43.23 0.09
CA PRO A 52 63.57 42.94 0.15
C PRO A 52 64.17 42.54 -1.21
N GLU A 53 63.42 41.79 -2.02
CA GLU A 53 63.86 41.35 -3.35
C GLU A 53 63.90 42.50 -4.35
N LEU A 54 62.88 43.37 -4.35
CA LEU A 54 62.82 44.58 -5.16
C LEU A 54 63.96 45.55 -4.78
N LEU A 55 64.21 45.70 -3.48
CA LEU A 55 65.28 46.57 -2.97
C LEU A 55 66.66 46.08 -3.41
N SER A 56 66.91 44.77 -3.33
CA SER A 56 68.14 44.16 -3.85
C SER A 56 68.30 44.48 -5.33
N LYS A 57 67.27 44.23 -6.13
CA LYS A 57 67.30 44.48 -7.58
C LYS A 57 67.58 45.95 -7.91
N ILE A 58 66.89 46.89 -7.25
CA ILE A 58 67.05 48.34 -7.45
C ILE A 58 68.46 48.80 -7.05
N LYS A 59 69.00 48.32 -5.93
CA LYS A 59 70.36 48.70 -5.50
C LYS A 59 71.44 48.27 -6.47
N TYR A 60 71.26 47.16 -7.17
CA TYR A 60 72.26 46.61 -8.10
C TYR A 60 72.03 46.97 -9.56
N GLU A 61 71.09 47.87 -9.87
CA GLU A 61 70.89 48.40 -11.22
C GLU A 61 72.02 49.33 -11.70
N LYS A 62 72.20 49.34 -13.03
CA LYS A 62 73.25 50.12 -13.70
C LYS A 62 72.98 51.62 -13.53
N GLY A 63 73.79 52.29 -12.71
CA GLY A 63 73.66 53.72 -12.38
C GLY A 63 73.48 54.03 -10.89
N ILE A 64 73.25 52.99 -10.07
CA ILE A 64 73.13 53.04 -8.61
C ILE A 64 74.46 52.59 -7.97
N GLY A 65 75.37 53.56 -7.77
CA GLY A 65 76.67 53.35 -7.11
C GLY A 65 76.56 53.28 -5.58
N SER A 66 77.66 52.94 -4.90
CA SER A 66 77.72 52.73 -3.44
C SER A 66 77.15 53.89 -2.61
N LEU A 67 77.40 55.14 -3.00
CA LEU A 67 76.85 56.34 -2.35
C LEU A 67 75.33 56.46 -2.49
N LYS A 68 74.77 56.05 -3.64
CA LYS A 68 73.31 56.06 -3.87
C LYS A 68 72.61 54.91 -3.13
N ARG A 69 73.28 53.76 -2.97
CA ARG A 69 72.76 52.63 -2.16
C ARG A 69 72.62 53.01 -0.70
N LYS A 70 73.64 53.67 -0.13
CA LYS A 70 73.58 54.22 1.22
C LYS A 70 72.44 55.22 1.39
N LEU A 71 72.26 56.11 0.42
CA LEU A 71 71.15 57.07 0.46
C LEU A 71 69.76 56.38 0.41
N ILE A 72 69.62 55.31 -0.38
CA ILE A 72 68.38 54.50 -0.40
C ILE A 72 68.15 53.85 0.98
N ASP A 73 69.21 53.33 1.60
CA ASP A 73 69.14 52.73 2.94
C ASP A 73 68.80 53.74 4.03
N GLU A 74 69.36 54.94 3.97
CA GLU A 74 69.09 56.04 4.91
C GLU A 74 67.64 56.51 4.80
N VAL A 75 67.12 56.70 3.59
CA VAL A 75 65.72 57.14 3.36
C VAL A 75 64.71 56.06 3.74
N LEU A 76 65.02 54.76 3.52
CA LEU A 76 64.15 53.66 3.95
C LEU A 76 64.17 53.46 5.47
N ALA A 77 65.32 53.71 6.12
CA ALA A 77 65.44 53.66 7.56
C ALA A 77 64.68 54.82 8.26
N GLU A 78 64.70 56.02 7.70
CA GLU A 78 63.92 57.18 8.20
C GLU A 78 62.39 56.93 8.15
N GLU A 79 61.93 56.11 7.21
CA GLU A 79 60.51 55.77 7.02
C GLU A 79 60.13 54.41 7.69
N ASN A 80 60.96 53.92 8.62
CA ASN A 80 60.77 52.66 9.38
C ASN A 80 60.68 51.37 8.53
N VAL A 81 61.32 51.32 7.37
CA VAL A 81 61.41 50.10 6.53
C VAL A 81 62.77 49.43 6.79
N SER A 82 62.82 48.42 7.68
CA SER A 82 64.05 47.69 8.06
C SER A 82 64.10 46.28 7.47
N PHE A 83 65.27 45.87 6.96
CA PHE A 83 65.54 44.51 6.47
C PHE A 83 66.87 43.96 7.03
N PRO A 84 66.98 42.64 7.28
CA PRO A 84 68.20 42.03 7.84
C PRO A 84 69.40 42.08 6.88
N PRO A 85 70.65 42.11 7.40
CA PRO A 85 71.86 42.21 6.57
C PRO A 85 72.18 40.88 5.85
N ILE A 86 72.53 40.97 4.56
CA ILE A 86 72.83 39.82 3.68
C ILE A 86 74.33 39.47 3.78
N LYS A 87 74.67 38.17 3.98
CA LYS A 87 76.05 37.63 3.87
C LYS A 87 76.44 37.44 2.40
N ASP A 88 77.68 37.79 2.05
CA ASP A 88 78.19 37.63 0.68
C ASP A 88 78.27 36.15 0.23
N PRO A 89 77.74 35.79 -0.95
CA PRO A 89 77.70 34.41 -1.42
C PRO A 89 79.05 33.90 -1.97
N VAL A 90 79.36 32.61 -1.70
CA VAL A 90 80.63 31.94 -2.09
C VAL A 90 80.66 31.66 -3.59
N GLN A 91 81.76 32.01 -4.27
CA GLN A 91 81.93 31.79 -5.72
C GLN A 91 82.41 30.38 -6.07
N ILE A 92 81.85 29.80 -7.14
CA ILE A 92 82.23 28.50 -7.70
C ILE A 92 83.68 28.46 -8.14
N ASP A 93 84.19 29.57 -8.69
CA ASP A 93 85.61 29.69 -9.09
C ASP A 93 86.57 29.56 -7.92
N ALA A 94 86.20 30.12 -6.77
CA ALA A 94 87.00 30.04 -5.56
C ALA A 94 86.99 28.62 -4.96
N LEU A 95 85.86 27.91 -5.10
CA LEU A 95 85.67 26.54 -4.58
C LEU A 95 86.43 25.49 -5.38
N PHE A 96 86.50 25.69 -6.69
CA PHE A 96 87.18 24.78 -7.60
C PHE A 96 88.45 25.42 -8.16
N ALA A 97 89.25 26.13 -7.35
CA ALA A 97 90.41 26.90 -7.82
C ALA A 97 91.55 26.05 -8.41
N ASP A 98 91.72 24.80 -7.98
CA ASP A 98 92.78 23.92 -8.46
C ASP A 98 92.74 23.71 -9.98
N ARG A 99 93.92 23.67 -10.62
CA ARG A 99 94.05 23.41 -12.07
C ARG A 99 93.40 22.08 -12.51
N LYS A 100 93.37 21.09 -11.60
CA LYS A 100 92.72 19.79 -11.81
C LYS A 100 91.17 19.88 -11.91
N HIS A 101 90.57 20.98 -11.47
CA HIS A 101 89.13 21.23 -11.49
C HIS A 101 88.67 22.11 -12.66
N GLU A 102 89.53 22.41 -13.63
CA GLU A 102 89.20 23.26 -14.79
C GLU A 102 87.98 22.73 -15.57
N ALA A 103 87.90 21.41 -15.78
CA ALA A 103 86.75 20.79 -16.41
C ALA A 103 85.45 20.95 -15.59
N ILE A 104 85.55 20.96 -14.25
CA ILE A 104 84.42 21.14 -13.33
C ILE A 104 83.94 22.60 -13.39
N ARG A 105 84.86 23.57 -13.32
CA ARG A 105 84.53 25.00 -13.49
C ARG A 105 83.85 25.27 -14.82
N ASN A 106 84.40 24.75 -15.92
CA ASN A 106 83.82 24.93 -17.26
C ASN A 106 82.41 24.33 -17.35
N ALA A 107 82.16 23.20 -16.68
CA ALA A 107 80.82 22.62 -16.62
C ALA A 107 79.84 23.50 -15.83
N PHE A 108 80.22 24.07 -14.67
CA PHE A 108 79.39 25.04 -13.94
C PHE A 108 79.15 26.33 -14.74
N PHE A 109 80.17 26.84 -15.42
CA PHE A 109 80.05 28.03 -16.28
C PHE A 109 79.17 27.81 -17.50
N GLN A 110 79.18 26.62 -18.08
CA GLN A 110 78.31 26.28 -19.22
C GLN A 110 76.83 26.50 -18.88
N TYR A 111 76.46 26.32 -17.61
CA TYR A 111 75.10 26.55 -17.12
C TYR A 111 74.94 27.88 -16.35
N ASN A 112 75.91 28.78 -16.49
CA ASN A 112 75.93 30.13 -15.91
C ASN A 112 75.85 30.17 -14.37
N ILE A 113 76.35 29.12 -13.70
CA ILE A 113 76.36 28.98 -12.24
C ILE A 113 77.67 29.57 -11.71
N LYS A 114 77.61 30.67 -10.95
CA LYS A 114 78.80 31.41 -10.49
C LYS A 114 78.96 31.41 -8.98
N LEU A 115 77.88 31.22 -8.24
CA LEU A 115 77.84 31.15 -6.78
C LEU A 115 77.32 29.79 -6.31
N ILE A 116 77.65 29.39 -5.09
CA ILE A 116 77.06 28.20 -4.44
C ILE A 116 75.54 28.32 -4.34
N THR A 117 75.04 29.54 -4.15
CA THR A 117 73.61 29.85 -4.09
C THR A 117 72.92 29.71 -5.44
N ASP A 118 73.68 29.72 -6.54
CA ASP A 118 73.16 29.50 -7.89
C ASP A 118 72.98 28.00 -8.18
N ILE A 119 73.45 27.11 -7.31
CA ILE A 119 73.33 25.66 -7.49
C ILE A 119 71.94 25.19 -7.03
N ASP A 120 71.14 24.72 -7.98
CA ASP A 120 69.96 23.91 -7.74
C ASP A 120 70.19 22.47 -8.22
N GLN A 121 69.27 21.55 -7.88
CA GLN A 121 69.45 20.14 -8.22
C GLN A 121 69.44 19.89 -9.74
N GLU A 122 68.68 20.67 -10.51
CA GLU A 122 68.53 20.50 -11.95
C GLU A 122 69.82 20.92 -12.67
N ASN A 123 70.38 22.05 -12.26
CA ASN A 123 71.59 22.60 -12.84
C ASN A 123 72.84 21.83 -12.38
N LEU A 124 72.87 21.31 -11.14
CA LEU A 124 73.93 20.44 -10.65
C LEU A 124 73.98 19.10 -11.42
N GLU A 125 72.82 18.52 -11.74
CA GLU A 125 72.76 17.30 -12.56
C GLU A 125 73.20 17.57 -14.00
N LYS A 126 72.84 18.72 -14.59
CA LYS A 126 73.35 19.13 -15.90
C LYS A 126 74.89 19.25 -15.89
N VAL A 127 75.46 19.84 -14.83
CA VAL A 127 76.91 19.91 -14.62
C VAL A 127 77.54 18.51 -14.52
N LYS A 128 76.98 17.62 -13.68
CA LYS A 128 77.49 16.25 -13.51
C LYS A 128 77.41 15.43 -14.80
N ASN A 129 76.43 15.71 -15.66
CA ASN A 129 76.21 15.01 -16.92
C ASN A 129 76.91 15.67 -18.12
N THR A 130 77.71 16.72 -17.89
CA THR A 130 78.50 17.36 -18.94
C THR A 130 79.62 16.44 -19.44
N LYS A 131 79.83 16.42 -20.76
CA LYS A 131 80.89 15.64 -21.41
C LYS A 131 82.26 16.08 -20.86
N GLY A 132 82.96 15.17 -20.17
CA GLY A 132 84.24 15.44 -19.48
C GLY A 132 84.20 15.36 -17.95
N ILE A 133 83.00 15.22 -17.37
CA ILE A 133 82.76 14.99 -15.94
C ILE A 133 82.47 13.50 -15.68
N GLY A 134 83.54 12.72 -15.55
CA GLY A 134 83.47 11.30 -15.19
C GLY A 134 83.22 11.05 -13.69
N LYS A 135 83.02 9.79 -13.30
CA LYS A 135 82.67 9.36 -11.94
C LYS A 135 83.49 10.04 -10.83
N LEU A 136 84.83 10.03 -10.93
CA LEU A 136 85.72 10.64 -9.93
C LEU A 136 85.51 12.15 -9.78
N LYS A 137 85.20 12.86 -10.88
CA LYS A 137 84.93 14.31 -10.82
C LYS A 137 83.55 14.61 -10.24
N ARG A 138 82.56 13.73 -10.42
CA ARG A 138 81.25 13.84 -9.75
C ARG A 138 81.38 13.69 -8.24
N GLU A 139 82.15 12.70 -7.81
CA GLU A 139 82.45 12.47 -6.39
C GLU A 139 83.24 13.64 -5.79
N GLU A 140 84.16 14.25 -6.56
CA GLU A 140 84.87 15.46 -6.14
C GLU A 140 83.94 16.68 -6.03
N ILE A 141 83.03 16.88 -7.00
CA ILE A 141 81.99 17.94 -6.95
C ILE A 141 81.17 17.79 -5.67
N ASP A 142 80.66 16.59 -5.39
CA ASP A 142 79.82 16.34 -4.22
C ASP A 142 80.58 16.56 -2.90
N ARG A 143 81.85 16.19 -2.85
CA ARG A 143 82.70 16.39 -1.66
C ARG A 143 82.98 17.87 -1.42
N VAL A 144 83.41 18.59 -2.45
CA VAL A 144 83.79 20.01 -2.35
C VAL A 144 82.57 20.87 -2.02
N LEU A 145 81.43 20.62 -2.68
CA LEU A 145 80.19 21.34 -2.39
C LEU A 145 79.71 21.11 -0.96
N LYS A 146 79.67 19.85 -0.49
CA LYS A 146 79.30 19.54 0.91
C LYS A 146 80.23 20.23 1.92
N SER A 147 81.54 20.22 1.67
CA SER A 147 82.52 20.89 2.55
C SER A 147 82.37 22.41 2.58
N ALA A 148 81.80 22.99 1.53
CA ALA A 148 81.57 24.42 1.38
C ALA A 148 80.18 24.88 1.87
N GLY A 149 79.45 24.01 2.58
CA GLY A 149 78.14 24.33 3.15
C GLY A 149 76.98 24.19 2.18
N TYR A 150 77.17 23.58 1.00
CA TYR A 150 76.03 23.15 0.16
C TYR A 150 75.26 22.05 0.88
N LYS A 151 74.03 22.35 1.27
CA LYS A 151 73.07 21.37 1.75
C LYS A 151 72.25 20.88 0.56
N ASP A 152 72.35 19.59 0.26
CA ASP A 152 71.41 18.94 -0.66
C ASP A 152 70.04 19.00 0.00
N THR A 153 69.15 19.83 -0.53
CA THR A 153 67.84 20.15 0.06
C THR A 153 66.91 18.94 0.23
N TRP A 154 67.28 17.78 -0.32
CA TRP A 154 66.54 16.52 -0.24
C TRP A 154 67.14 15.48 0.70
N ALA A 155 68.44 15.59 1.04
CA ALA A 155 69.15 14.56 1.79
C ALA A 155 68.73 14.47 3.27
N ASP A 156 68.25 15.59 3.81
CA ASP A 156 67.83 15.74 5.22
C ASP A 156 66.33 15.49 5.44
N LYS A 157 65.56 15.14 4.39
CA LYS A 157 64.11 14.98 4.46
C LYS A 157 63.70 13.56 4.86
N ILE A 158 62.67 13.48 5.68
CA ILE A 158 62.11 12.26 6.23
C ILE A 158 60.83 11.89 5.47
N ILE A 159 60.67 10.61 5.16
CA ILE A 159 59.39 10.04 4.69
C ILE A 159 58.67 9.30 5.81
N TYR A 160 57.34 9.26 5.72
CA TYR A 160 56.48 8.46 6.59
C TYR A 160 56.05 7.18 5.86
N PRO A 161 56.70 6.02 6.11
CA PRO A 161 56.41 4.80 5.37
C PRO A 161 54.95 4.36 5.48
N GLU A 162 54.27 4.69 6.58
CA GLU A 162 52.85 4.38 6.76
C GLU A 162 51.92 5.11 5.78
N ILE A 163 52.36 6.26 5.25
CA ILE A 163 51.61 7.09 4.32
C ILE A 163 51.89 6.58 2.89
N ILE A 164 53.15 6.51 2.48
CA ILE A 164 53.50 6.14 1.10
C ILE A 164 53.50 4.64 0.80
N ALA A 165 53.57 3.75 1.81
CA ALA A 165 53.69 2.31 1.55
C ALA A 165 52.36 1.66 1.18
N SER A 166 52.38 0.98 0.05
CA SER A 166 51.27 0.17 -0.46
C SER A 166 51.07 -1.17 0.28
N SER A 167 51.78 -1.45 1.39
CA SER A 167 51.72 -2.75 2.10
C SER A 167 51.17 -2.62 3.53
N PRO A 168 49.95 -3.13 3.82
CA PRO A 168 49.37 -3.19 5.16
C PRO A 168 50.27 -3.88 6.18
N LYS A 169 50.97 -4.93 5.74
CA LYS A 169 51.93 -5.66 6.58
C LYS A 169 53.14 -4.80 6.95
N LEU A 170 53.62 -3.93 6.04
CA LEU A 170 54.64 -2.93 6.39
C LEU A 170 54.08 -1.95 7.42
N ARG A 171 52.86 -1.45 7.22
CA ARG A 171 52.24 -0.48 8.12
C ARG A 171 52.06 -1.04 9.54
N GLU A 172 51.53 -2.25 9.67
CA GLU A 172 51.39 -2.96 10.95
C GLU A 172 52.74 -3.12 11.66
N ILE A 173 53.77 -3.49 10.89
CA ILE A 173 55.15 -3.64 11.35
C ILE A 173 55.77 -2.32 11.85
N PHE A 174 55.60 -1.22 11.10
CA PHE A 174 56.09 0.11 11.49
C PHE A 174 55.39 0.61 12.74
N LYS A 175 54.06 0.36 12.83
CA LYS A 175 53.17 0.68 13.95
C LYS A 175 53.57 -0.03 15.24
N GLU A 176 53.80 -1.34 15.22
CA GLU A 176 54.16 -2.13 16.41
C GLU A 176 55.50 -1.75 17.04
N LYS A 177 56.44 -1.23 16.25
CA LYS A 177 57.81 -0.94 16.68
C LYS A 177 58.16 0.55 16.74
N LYS A 178 57.18 1.44 16.53
CA LYS A 178 57.33 2.92 16.60
C LYS A 178 58.40 3.48 15.65
N LEU A 179 58.52 2.87 14.47
CA LEU A 179 59.43 3.34 13.42
C LEU A 179 58.66 4.29 12.50
N ASN A 180 58.64 5.57 12.86
CA ASN A 180 57.72 6.52 12.24
C ASN A 180 58.30 7.19 10.97
N VAL A 181 59.62 7.07 10.75
CA VAL A 181 60.37 7.93 9.83
C VAL A 181 61.52 7.20 9.17
N VAL A 182 61.73 7.42 7.86
CA VAL A 182 62.89 6.89 7.11
C VAL A 182 63.54 8.03 6.31
N PRO A 183 64.87 8.12 6.23
CA PRO A 183 65.52 9.16 5.41
C PRO A 183 65.27 8.96 3.91
N LEU A 184 64.98 10.04 3.17
CA LEU A 184 64.89 10.00 1.70
C LEU A 184 66.19 9.52 1.05
N SER A 185 67.34 9.71 1.68
CA SER A 185 68.66 9.35 1.15
C SER A 185 69.04 7.87 1.30
N ILE A 186 68.20 7.05 1.95
CA ILE A 186 68.53 5.66 2.29
C ILE A 186 68.67 4.75 1.05
N SER A 187 69.72 3.93 1.02
CA SER A 187 69.91 2.90 0.00
C SER A 187 69.06 1.65 0.28
N ALA A 188 68.86 0.83 -0.76
CA ALA A 188 68.13 -0.44 -0.64
C ALA A 188 68.71 -1.39 0.42
N LYS A 189 70.05 -1.37 0.55
CA LYS A 189 70.79 -2.19 1.51
C LYS A 189 70.62 -1.66 2.93
N GLU A 190 70.80 -0.36 3.13
CA GLU A 190 70.60 0.29 4.44
C GLU A 190 69.15 0.15 4.93
N LEU A 191 68.18 0.23 4.03
CA LEU A 191 66.77 0.01 4.35
C LEU A 191 66.50 -1.44 4.76
N PHE A 192 67.08 -2.40 4.02
CA PHE A 192 66.99 -3.81 4.37
C PHE A 192 67.66 -4.10 5.71
N ASP A 193 68.81 -3.50 5.99
CA ASP A 193 69.53 -3.64 7.25
C ASP A 193 68.74 -3.02 8.41
N LEU A 194 68.15 -1.83 8.20
CA LEU A 194 67.28 -1.15 9.17
C LEU A 194 66.02 -1.96 9.49
N LEU A 195 65.37 -2.54 8.47
CA LEU A 195 64.23 -3.46 8.64
C LEU A 195 64.65 -4.79 9.29
N SER A 196 65.87 -5.27 9.00
CA SER A 196 66.39 -6.53 9.54
C SER A 196 66.73 -6.43 11.02
N VAL A 197 67.28 -5.29 11.48
CA VAL A 197 67.53 -4.98 12.89
C VAL A 197 66.23 -4.82 13.67
N SER A 198 65.21 -4.26 13.03
CA SER A 198 63.96 -3.89 13.70
C SER A 198 62.93 -5.02 13.78
N LEU A 199 63.15 -6.14 13.07
CA LEU A 199 62.14 -7.21 12.88
C LEU A 199 62.76 -8.62 12.87
N PRO A 200 63.05 -9.24 14.03
CA PRO A 200 63.68 -10.57 14.06
C PRO A 200 62.79 -11.71 13.51
N ASP A 201 61.46 -11.61 13.60
CA ASP A 201 60.54 -12.76 13.42
C ASP A 201 59.98 -12.98 11.99
N ILE A 202 60.43 -12.21 11.01
CA ILE A 202 59.95 -12.31 9.63
C ILE A 202 60.92 -13.14 8.76
N SER A 203 60.39 -13.99 7.89
CA SER A 203 61.20 -14.76 6.94
C SER A 203 62.04 -13.85 6.04
N SER A 204 63.27 -14.27 5.73
CA SER A 204 64.21 -13.48 4.91
C SER A 204 63.64 -13.10 3.54
N HIS A 205 62.84 -13.99 2.95
CA HIS A 205 62.17 -13.75 1.68
C HIS A 205 61.11 -12.63 1.78
N ALA A 206 60.29 -12.65 2.83
CA ALA A 206 59.30 -11.61 3.06
C ALA A 206 59.99 -10.25 3.35
N LYS A 207 61.05 -10.22 4.17
CA LYS A 207 61.84 -8.99 4.42
C LYS A 207 62.38 -8.36 3.14
N LYS A 208 62.90 -9.19 2.24
CA LYS A 208 63.46 -8.74 0.96
C LYS A 208 62.39 -8.14 0.05
N GLN A 209 61.25 -8.80 -0.07
CA GLN A 209 60.12 -8.32 -0.87
C GLN A 209 59.53 -7.02 -0.29
N LEU A 210 59.42 -6.92 1.04
CA LEU A 210 58.97 -5.71 1.74
C LEU A 210 59.91 -4.52 1.48
N SER A 211 61.22 -4.73 1.56
CA SER A 211 62.22 -3.70 1.27
C SER A 211 62.14 -3.23 -0.18
N GLN A 212 61.98 -4.16 -1.13
CA GLN A 212 61.86 -3.85 -2.55
C GLN A 212 60.63 -2.98 -2.86
N ASN A 213 59.47 -3.31 -2.29
CA ASN A 213 58.26 -2.53 -2.47
C ASN A 213 58.40 -1.11 -1.92
N LEU A 214 58.96 -0.97 -0.70
CA LEU A 214 59.18 0.34 -0.10
C LEU A 214 60.15 1.20 -0.92
N ILE A 215 61.20 0.61 -1.51
CA ILE A 215 62.13 1.33 -2.40
C ILE A 215 61.41 1.85 -3.65
N VAL A 216 60.50 1.06 -4.23
CA VAL A 216 59.71 1.45 -5.39
C VAL A 216 58.79 2.61 -5.04
N ASP A 217 58.02 2.49 -3.96
CA ASP A 217 57.08 3.51 -3.49
C ASP A 217 57.81 4.85 -3.22
N ILE A 218 58.97 4.80 -2.55
CA ILE A 218 59.83 5.96 -2.30
C ILE A 218 60.35 6.57 -3.60
N LYS A 219 60.72 5.75 -4.58
CA LYS A 219 61.23 6.21 -5.86
C LYS A 219 60.13 6.88 -6.69
N GLU A 220 58.92 6.33 -6.68
CA GLU A 220 57.75 6.94 -7.33
C GLU A 220 57.41 8.28 -6.69
N TYR A 221 57.34 8.33 -5.36
CA TYR A 221 57.13 9.56 -4.60
C TYR A 221 58.19 10.63 -4.93
N LYS A 222 59.48 10.28 -4.88
CA LYS A 222 60.58 11.19 -5.26
C LYS A 222 60.42 11.74 -6.67
N ASN A 223 60.08 10.89 -7.63
CA ASN A 223 59.93 11.29 -9.03
C ASN A 223 58.74 12.22 -9.24
N TRP A 224 57.61 11.93 -8.58
CA TRP A 224 56.46 12.84 -8.57
C TRP A 224 56.82 14.16 -7.92
N ARG A 225 57.47 14.11 -6.75
CA ARG A 225 57.81 15.30 -5.99
C ARG A 225 58.74 16.25 -6.75
N LYS A 226 59.64 15.70 -7.58
CA LYS A 226 60.53 16.49 -8.46
C LYS A 226 59.78 17.27 -9.54
N LYS A 227 58.62 16.77 -9.96
CA LYS A 227 57.83 17.32 -11.06
C LYS A 227 56.69 18.23 -10.59
N THR A 228 56.30 18.12 -9.33
CA THR A 228 55.12 18.80 -8.79
C THR A 228 55.51 20.09 -8.07
N GLN A 229 55.05 21.22 -8.60
CA GLN A 229 54.98 22.48 -7.84
C GLN A 229 53.72 22.45 -6.98
N LEU A 230 53.80 22.93 -5.74
CA LEU A 230 52.61 22.98 -4.87
C LEU A 230 51.66 24.07 -5.33
N GLU A 231 50.48 23.64 -5.74
CA GLU A 231 49.29 24.48 -5.72
C GLU A 231 48.79 24.60 -4.28
N PRO A 232 48.20 25.74 -3.86
CA PRO A 232 47.54 25.87 -2.57
C PRO A 232 46.43 24.80 -2.44
N PHE A 233 46.55 23.89 -1.48
CA PHE A 233 45.60 22.80 -1.27
C PHE A 233 45.02 22.82 0.14
N ASN A 234 43.71 22.56 0.28
CA ASN A 234 43.03 22.58 1.59
C ASN A 234 43.36 21.31 2.39
N LEU A 235 44.34 21.43 3.28
CA LEU A 235 44.84 20.36 4.15
C LEU A 235 43.78 19.74 5.05
N ARG A 236 42.78 20.52 5.50
CA ARG A 236 41.71 20.08 6.39
C ARG A 236 40.89 18.94 5.79
N ASN A 237 40.66 18.96 4.47
CA ASN A 237 39.94 17.90 3.78
C ASN A 237 40.75 16.60 3.65
N VAL A 238 42.09 16.69 3.54
CA VAL A 238 42.95 15.49 3.51
C VAL A 238 43.04 14.89 4.90
N LEU A 239 43.35 15.71 5.91
CA LEU A 239 43.55 15.24 7.28
C LEU A 239 42.28 14.66 7.92
N SER A 240 41.10 15.15 7.53
CA SER A 240 39.81 14.56 7.93
C SER A 240 39.52 13.24 7.25
N ALA A 241 39.95 13.03 6.00
CA ALA A 241 39.84 11.75 5.28
C ALA A 241 40.82 10.68 5.82
N PHE A 242 41.94 11.09 6.43
CA PHE A 242 42.95 10.21 7.04
C PHE A 242 42.74 9.95 8.55
N HIS A 243 41.61 10.35 9.14
CA HIS A 243 41.36 10.32 10.59
C HIS A 243 41.48 8.95 11.29
N LEU A 244 41.77 7.86 10.56
CA LEU A 244 42.03 6.54 11.13
C LEU A 244 43.45 6.31 11.67
N SER A 245 44.40 7.26 11.51
CA SER A 245 45.77 7.11 12.06
C SER A 245 46.18 8.15 13.12
N LYS A 246 45.22 8.80 13.80
CA LYS A 246 45.48 9.82 14.85
C LYS A 246 46.48 9.39 15.94
N THR A 247 46.73 8.09 16.12
CA THR A 247 47.68 7.59 17.12
C THR A 247 49.15 7.61 16.68
N HIS A 248 49.47 7.84 15.39
CA HIS A 248 50.83 7.58 14.86
C HIS A 248 51.48 8.77 14.12
N LEU A 249 50.70 9.71 13.58
CA LEU A 249 51.24 10.82 12.76
C LEU A 249 51.53 12.14 13.52
N ALA A 250 51.36 12.17 14.85
CA ALA A 250 51.55 13.37 15.69
C ALA A 250 50.78 14.64 15.24
N ILE A 251 49.73 14.50 14.43
CA ILE A 251 48.89 15.60 13.98
C ILE A 251 48.12 16.15 15.19
N THR A 252 48.43 17.36 15.64
CA THR A 252 47.76 18.02 16.78
C THR A 252 46.37 18.55 16.38
N GLU A 253 45.48 18.80 17.35
CA GLU A 253 44.19 19.44 17.04
C GLU A 253 44.35 20.85 16.46
N GLU A 254 45.39 21.58 16.90
CA GLU A 254 45.77 22.87 16.33
C GLU A 254 46.05 22.76 14.82
N MET A 255 46.70 21.69 14.37
CA MET A 255 46.95 21.40 12.94
C MET A 255 45.67 21.21 12.11
N LEU A 256 44.55 20.82 12.73
CA LEU A 256 43.28 20.56 12.06
C LEU A 256 42.37 21.81 11.97
N THR A 257 42.67 22.85 12.75
CA THR A 257 41.79 24.03 12.92
C THR A 257 42.18 25.24 12.08
N THR A 258 43.39 25.30 11.53
CA THR A 258 43.92 26.50 10.86
C THR A 258 43.79 26.39 9.34
N GLU A 259 43.05 27.33 8.72
CA GLU A 259 42.78 27.30 7.26
C GLU A 259 44.00 27.65 6.38
N ASN A 260 45.07 28.20 6.96
CA ASN A 260 46.32 28.54 6.28
C ASN A 260 47.52 28.18 7.16
N PHE A 261 48.06 26.98 7.02
CA PHE A 261 49.35 26.62 7.62
C PHE A 261 50.49 27.10 6.72
N ASN A 262 51.33 28.00 7.23
CA ASN A 262 52.68 28.18 6.72
C ASN A 262 53.56 27.14 7.43
N PHE A 263 53.95 26.07 6.73
CA PHE A 263 54.88 25.08 7.28
C PHE A 263 56.26 25.73 7.48
N ILE A 264 56.72 25.86 8.73
CA ILE A 264 57.94 26.58 9.08
C ILE A 264 59.18 25.66 9.06
N ASP A 265 59.03 24.34 9.15
CA ASP A 265 60.14 23.37 9.12
C ASP A 265 59.99 22.25 8.09
N GLY A 266 61.13 21.72 7.62
CA GLY A 266 61.22 20.81 6.48
C GLY A 266 60.55 19.44 6.64
N GLU A 267 60.27 18.98 7.87
CA GLU A 267 59.58 17.71 8.16
C GLU A 267 58.06 17.82 7.98
N ASP A 268 57.44 18.87 8.51
CA ASP A 268 55.98 19.09 8.37
C ASP A 268 55.60 19.38 6.91
N GLN A 269 56.49 20.06 6.19
CA GLN A 269 56.34 20.26 4.76
C GLN A 269 56.35 18.91 4.02
N GLU A 270 57.27 18.00 4.33
CA GLU A 270 57.35 16.71 3.64
C GLU A 270 56.14 15.81 3.90
N LEU A 271 55.64 15.80 5.13
CA LEU A 271 54.37 15.16 5.49
C LEU A 271 53.21 15.67 4.63
N PHE A 272 53.13 17.00 4.42
CA PHE A 272 52.12 17.60 3.55
C PHE A 272 52.22 17.11 2.11
N TYR A 273 53.44 17.01 1.57
CA TYR A 273 53.64 16.54 0.21
C TYR A 273 53.31 15.05 0.03
N GLU A 274 53.52 14.21 1.04
CA GLU A 274 53.10 12.81 1.00
C GLU A 274 51.59 12.67 1.02
N LEU A 275 50.90 13.43 1.88
CA LEU A 275 49.43 13.47 1.92
C LEU A 275 48.86 14.03 0.60
N TYR A 276 49.51 15.06 0.04
CA TYR A 276 49.15 15.63 -1.25
C TYR A 276 49.39 14.61 -2.39
N TYR A 277 50.49 13.87 -2.36
CA TYR A 277 50.80 12.81 -3.32
C TYR A 277 49.70 11.75 -3.38
N LEU A 278 49.27 11.22 -2.22
CA LEU A 278 48.18 10.24 -2.16
C LEU A 278 46.86 10.81 -2.65
N SER A 279 46.54 12.06 -2.28
CA SER A 279 45.31 12.74 -2.71
C SER A 279 45.23 12.97 -4.23
N LYS A 280 46.39 13.02 -4.90
CA LYS A 280 46.52 13.24 -6.34
C LYS A 280 46.74 11.97 -7.14
N LEU A 281 46.75 10.80 -6.51
CA LEU A 281 46.70 9.54 -7.23
C LEU A 281 45.39 9.51 -8.03
N SER A 282 45.49 9.36 -9.34
CA SER A 282 44.32 9.21 -10.20
C SER A 282 43.59 7.93 -9.80
N LEU A 283 42.27 8.02 -9.57
CA LEU A 283 41.47 6.84 -9.31
C LEU A 283 41.53 5.89 -10.51
N GLU A 284 41.55 6.42 -11.73
CA GLU A 284 41.66 5.63 -12.96
C GLU A 284 42.98 4.84 -13.00
N ASP A 285 44.11 5.46 -12.63
CA ASP A 285 45.41 4.78 -12.60
C ASP A 285 45.45 3.69 -11.51
N GLN A 286 44.82 3.95 -10.36
CA GLN A 286 44.75 2.97 -9.27
C GLN A 286 43.80 1.83 -9.59
N MET A 287 42.70 2.10 -10.28
CA MET A 287 41.79 1.07 -10.81
C MET A 287 42.49 0.21 -11.86
N LEU A 288 43.25 0.82 -12.77
CA LEU A 288 44.04 0.07 -13.75
C LEU A 288 45.10 -0.81 -13.07
N LYS A 289 45.81 -0.28 -12.07
CA LYS A 289 46.77 -1.05 -11.26
C LYS A 289 46.08 -2.17 -10.48
N TYR A 290 44.91 -1.90 -9.90
CA TYR A 290 44.08 -2.89 -9.20
C TYR A 290 43.73 -4.05 -10.12
N ASP A 291 43.17 -3.75 -11.29
CA ASP A 291 42.78 -4.75 -12.27
C ASP A 291 43.97 -5.59 -12.70
N GLN A 292 45.11 -4.97 -13.01
CA GLN A 292 46.34 -5.68 -13.37
C GLN A 292 46.81 -6.63 -12.26
N ILE A 293 46.86 -6.16 -11.01
CA ILE A 293 47.34 -6.97 -9.87
C ILE A 293 46.36 -8.11 -9.57
N VAL A 294 45.04 -7.84 -9.60
CA VAL A 294 44.00 -8.85 -9.41
C VAL A 294 44.09 -9.91 -10.50
N GLN A 295 44.15 -9.51 -11.78
CA GLN A 295 44.26 -10.45 -12.89
C GLN A 295 45.52 -11.29 -12.82
N ASN A 296 46.68 -10.70 -12.50
CA ASN A 296 47.92 -11.44 -12.32
C ASN A 296 47.78 -12.50 -11.21
N LYS A 297 47.24 -12.11 -10.05
CA LYS A 297 47.07 -13.01 -8.89
C LYS A 297 46.05 -14.13 -9.15
N ILE A 298 44.99 -13.85 -9.89
CA ILE A 298 44.02 -14.86 -10.34
C ILE A 298 44.70 -15.81 -11.35
N ASN A 299 45.50 -15.26 -12.26
CA ASN A 299 46.21 -16.04 -13.26
C ASN A 299 47.32 -16.92 -12.71
N GLU A 300 47.94 -16.58 -11.58
CA GLU A 300 48.94 -17.43 -10.91
C GLU A 300 48.37 -18.79 -10.48
N LYS A 301 47.04 -18.90 -10.28
CA LYS A 301 46.40 -20.12 -9.78
C LYS A 301 45.34 -20.62 -10.75
N VAL A 302 45.59 -21.77 -11.37
CA VAL A 302 44.68 -22.41 -12.35
C VAL A 302 43.24 -22.47 -11.85
N ARG A 303 43.02 -22.92 -10.61
CA ARG A 303 41.68 -23.01 -10.00
C ARG A 303 41.00 -21.66 -9.76
N TRP A 304 41.76 -20.59 -9.53
CA TRP A 304 41.20 -19.25 -9.37
C TRP A 304 40.77 -18.71 -10.73
N ARG A 305 41.62 -18.88 -11.75
CA ARG A 305 41.33 -18.51 -13.14
C ARG A 305 40.09 -19.24 -13.67
N GLU A 306 39.97 -20.54 -13.43
CA GLU A 306 38.80 -21.35 -13.84
C GLU A 306 37.51 -20.84 -13.20
N ILE A 307 37.50 -20.64 -11.87
CA ILE A 307 36.34 -20.14 -11.13
C ILE A 307 35.96 -18.73 -11.59
N GLU A 308 36.93 -17.82 -11.73
CA GLU A 308 36.65 -16.44 -12.14
C GLU A 308 36.20 -16.36 -13.60
N SER A 309 36.76 -17.17 -14.50
CA SER A 309 36.31 -17.24 -15.89
C SER A 309 34.87 -17.73 -16.00
N ILE A 310 34.47 -18.69 -15.16
CA ILE A 310 33.08 -19.17 -15.08
C ILE A 310 32.18 -18.07 -14.50
N ARG A 311 32.60 -17.38 -13.43
CA ARG A 311 31.87 -16.23 -12.85
C ARG A 311 31.65 -15.12 -13.88
N GLN A 312 32.66 -14.80 -14.70
CA GLN A 312 32.57 -13.77 -15.75
C GLN A 312 31.71 -14.18 -16.95
N LYS A 313 31.69 -15.48 -17.31
CA LYS A 313 30.83 -15.98 -18.40
C LYS A 313 29.36 -16.04 -17.99
N LEU A 314 29.09 -16.43 -16.74
CA LEU A 314 27.74 -16.59 -16.21
C LEU A 314 27.14 -15.30 -15.63
N SER A 315 27.94 -14.25 -15.38
CA SER A 315 27.44 -12.94 -14.94
C SER A 315 26.58 -12.24 -15.99
N LYS A 316 26.62 -12.67 -17.25
CA LYS A 316 25.73 -12.18 -18.33
C LYS A 316 24.32 -12.78 -18.29
N ASP A 317 24.13 -13.95 -17.68
CA ASP A 317 22.88 -14.73 -17.76
C ASP A 317 22.09 -14.83 -16.44
N GLY A 318 22.64 -14.35 -15.32
CA GLY A 318 21.92 -14.20 -14.06
C GLY A 318 21.78 -15.48 -13.22
N LYS A 319 22.21 -15.37 -11.96
CA LYS A 319 22.22 -16.36 -10.86
C LYS A 319 23.25 -17.49 -11.01
N TYR A 320 24.24 -17.47 -10.12
CA TYR A 320 25.18 -18.58 -9.94
C TYR A 320 24.75 -19.45 -8.75
N THR A 321 24.88 -20.77 -8.88
CA THR A 321 25.00 -21.63 -7.70
C THR A 321 26.44 -22.13 -7.57
N LEU A 322 26.94 -22.18 -6.33
CA LEU A 322 28.26 -22.75 -6.01
C LEU A 322 28.40 -24.22 -6.47
N ALA A 323 27.28 -24.91 -6.65
CA ALA A 323 27.23 -26.29 -7.12
C ALA A 323 27.52 -26.40 -8.63
N GLU A 324 26.98 -25.51 -9.46
CA GLU A 324 27.21 -25.50 -10.91
C GLU A 324 28.68 -25.18 -11.22
N ILE A 325 29.26 -24.21 -10.53
CA ILE A 325 30.70 -23.89 -10.65
C ILE A 325 31.53 -25.09 -10.26
N GLY A 326 31.16 -25.78 -9.17
CA GLY A 326 31.84 -26.99 -8.70
C GLY A 326 31.79 -28.13 -9.70
N ASN A 327 30.62 -28.41 -10.26
CA ASN A 327 30.43 -29.45 -11.27
C ASN A 327 31.24 -29.18 -12.54
N ALA A 328 31.33 -27.92 -12.98
CA ALA A 328 32.06 -27.55 -14.20
C ALA A 328 33.59 -27.74 -14.11
N ILE A 329 34.16 -27.73 -12.89
CA ILE A 329 35.62 -27.81 -12.68
C ILE A 329 36.03 -29.01 -11.81
N GLY A 330 35.09 -29.89 -11.46
CA GLY A 330 35.33 -31.08 -10.65
C GLY A 330 35.66 -30.79 -9.19
N LEU A 331 35.03 -29.78 -8.58
CA LEU A 331 35.19 -29.42 -7.16
C LEU A 331 33.87 -29.51 -6.41
N THR A 332 33.94 -29.79 -5.10
CA THR A 332 32.75 -29.73 -4.25
C THR A 332 32.29 -28.28 -4.07
N ARG A 333 30.98 -28.08 -3.86
CA ARG A 333 30.39 -26.78 -3.51
C ARG A 333 31.18 -26.04 -2.43
N GLU A 334 31.56 -26.77 -1.37
CA GLU A 334 32.30 -26.21 -0.24
C GLU A 334 33.73 -25.81 -0.64
N ARG A 335 34.39 -26.58 -1.50
CA ARG A 335 35.72 -26.23 -1.99
C ARG A 335 35.70 -25.00 -2.90
N VAL A 336 34.65 -24.84 -3.71
CA VAL A 336 34.42 -23.63 -4.51
C VAL A 336 34.22 -22.42 -3.60
N ARG A 337 33.37 -22.55 -2.56
CA ARG A 337 33.14 -21.49 -1.55
C ARG A 337 34.45 -21.00 -0.94
N GLN A 338 35.29 -21.91 -0.46
CA GLN A 338 36.59 -21.59 0.13
C GLN A 338 37.55 -20.90 -0.84
N ILE A 339 37.49 -21.23 -2.13
CA ILE A 339 38.35 -20.60 -3.14
C ILE A 339 37.83 -19.18 -3.46
N ILE A 340 36.52 -19.02 -3.61
CA ILE A 340 35.88 -17.70 -3.78
C ILE A 340 36.22 -16.78 -2.61
N GLU A 341 36.09 -17.25 -1.37
CA GLU A 341 36.48 -16.47 -0.18
C GLU A 341 37.94 -16.01 -0.26
N LYS A 342 38.86 -16.85 -0.76
CA LYS A 342 40.27 -16.47 -0.91
C LYS A 342 40.52 -15.49 -2.05
N ILE A 343 39.74 -15.57 -3.13
CA ILE A 343 39.77 -14.62 -4.25
C ILE A 343 39.26 -13.27 -3.75
N ASP A 344 38.08 -13.23 -3.14
CA ASP A 344 37.44 -12.00 -2.68
C ASP A 344 38.27 -11.34 -1.56
N SER A 345 38.77 -12.10 -0.58
CA SER A 345 39.71 -11.58 0.43
C SER A 345 41.00 -11.02 -0.19
N SER A 346 41.44 -11.59 -1.31
CA SER A 346 42.60 -11.07 -2.03
C SER A 346 42.31 -9.77 -2.74
N LYS A 347 41.13 -9.62 -3.33
CA LYS A 347 40.66 -8.39 -3.98
C LYS A 347 40.54 -7.25 -2.97
N THR A 348 39.89 -7.49 -1.83
CA THR A 348 39.79 -6.51 -0.74
C THR A 348 41.16 -6.05 -0.26
N LEU A 349 42.07 -6.99 0.01
CA LEU A 349 43.43 -6.65 0.43
C LEU A 349 44.18 -5.84 -0.62
N ILE A 350 43.98 -6.10 -1.93
CA ILE A 350 44.61 -5.31 -3.00
C ILE A 350 44.01 -3.89 -3.07
N ALA A 351 42.70 -3.74 -2.90
CA ALA A 351 42.07 -2.43 -2.90
C ALA A 351 42.50 -1.55 -1.72
N GLU A 352 42.63 -2.13 -0.52
CA GLU A 352 43.19 -1.47 0.66
C GLU A 352 44.67 -1.09 0.47
N LYS A 353 45.44 -1.95 -0.19
CA LYS A 353 46.85 -1.68 -0.54
C LYS A 353 46.99 -0.47 -1.45
N LEU A 354 46.05 -0.29 -2.37
CA LEU A 354 46.03 0.80 -3.35
C LEU A 354 45.23 2.03 -2.87
N TYR A 355 44.77 2.03 -1.61
CA TYR A 355 43.98 3.12 -1.02
C TYR A 355 42.72 3.48 -1.82
N ILE A 356 42.14 2.52 -2.53
CA ILE A 356 41.00 2.78 -3.41
C ILE A 356 39.80 3.34 -2.62
N PRO A 357 39.39 2.77 -1.46
CA PRO A 357 38.32 3.34 -0.65
C PRO A 357 38.60 4.78 -0.18
N GLU A 358 39.84 5.08 0.21
CA GLU A 358 40.26 6.40 0.69
C GLU A 358 40.34 7.43 -0.45
N ILE A 359 40.83 7.03 -1.63
CA ILE A 359 40.86 7.89 -2.83
C ILE A 359 39.45 8.17 -3.32
N ILE A 360 38.58 7.16 -3.36
CA ILE A 360 37.16 7.33 -3.70
C ILE A 360 36.50 8.28 -2.70
N THR A 361 36.79 8.12 -1.41
CA THR A 361 36.37 9.08 -0.38
C THR A 361 36.81 10.46 -0.78
N PHE A 362 38.11 10.71 -0.94
CA PHE A 362 38.62 12.04 -1.26
C PHE A 362 38.03 12.67 -2.54
N GLN A 363 37.88 11.90 -3.62
CA GLN A 363 37.45 12.42 -4.92
C GLN A 363 35.94 12.59 -5.03
N TYR A 364 35.14 11.72 -4.42
CA TYR A 364 33.67 11.70 -4.58
C TYR A 364 32.92 12.14 -3.32
N PHE A 365 33.52 12.03 -2.14
CA PHE A 365 32.90 12.25 -0.83
C PHE A 365 33.75 13.18 0.06
N SER A 366 33.28 14.40 0.33
CA SER A 366 33.90 15.17 1.42
C SER A 366 33.79 14.38 2.74
N ALA A 367 34.68 14.64 3.71
CA ALA A 367 34.82 13.84 4.94
C ALA A 367 33.50 13.48 5.63
N GLU A 368 32.47 14.34 5.54
CA GLU A 368 31.16 14.18 6.18
C GLU A 368 29.99 13.86 5.24
N LYS A 369 30.20 13.54 3.95
CA LYS A 369 29.09 13.33 3.00
C LYS A 369 28.72 11.85 2.80
N ILE A 370 27.42 11.64 2.64
CA ILE A 370 26.79 10.39 2.19
C ILE A 370 26.14 10.69 0.85
N ARG A 371 26.15 9.71 -0.06
CA ARG A 371 25.43 9.79 -1.32
C ARG A 371 24.66 8.51 -1.60
N PHE A 372 23.72 8.59 -2.51
CA PHE A 372 23.12 7.37 -3.06
C PHE A 372 24.03 6.75 -4.09
N GLU A 373 23.89 5.43 -4.26
CA GLU A 373 24.65 4.69 -5.26
C GLU A 373 24.56 5.32 -6.65
N TRP A 374 23.35 5.68 -7.10
CA TRP A 374 23.13 6.23 -8.45
C TRP A 374 23.68 7.65 -8.67
N GLU A 375 24.24 8.29 -7.64
CA GLU A 375 24.95 9.57 -7.78
C GLU A 375 26.44 9.36 -8.07
N VAL A 376 26.90 8.11 -8.13
CA VAL A 376 28.29 7.71 -8.29
C VAL A 376 28.44 6.96 -9.61
N GLN A 377 29.62 7.08 -10.22
CA GLN A 377 29.95 6.39 -11.47
C GLN A 377 29.91 4.86 -11.29
N GLU A 378 29.38 4.16 -12.29
CA GLU A 378 29.11 2.72 -12.21
C GLU A 378 30.40 1.90 -12.03
N GLU A 379 31.50 2.35 -12.62
CA GLU A 379 32.82 1.72 -12.49
C GLU A 379 33.32 1.76 -11.05
N THR A 380 33.08 2.89 -10.37
CA THR A 380 33.43 3.06 -8.95
C THR A 380 32.56 2.19 -8.05
N LEU A 381 31.24 2.15 -8.33
CA LEU A 381 30.29 1.29 -7.65
C LEU A 381 30.64 -0.19 -7.78
N HIS A 382 30.99 -0.63 -8.99
CA HIS A 382 31.34 -2.02 -9.27
C HIS A 382 32.49 -2.46 -8.36
N ILE A 383 33.56 -1.68 -8.27
CA ILE A 383 34.71 -2.00 -7.43
C ILE A 383 34.33 -2.01 -5.96
N LEU A 384 33.63 -0.98 -5.47
CA LEU A 384 33.24 -0.90 -4.06
C LEU A 384 32.38 -2.09 -3.62
N ARG A 385 31.49 -2.57 -4.50
CA ARG A 385 30.69 -3.78 -4.27
C ARG A 385 31.51 -5.04 -4.36
N GLU A 386 32.42 -5.13 -5.33
CA GLU A 386 33.29 -6.30 -5.55
C GLU A 386 34.23 -6.55 -4.35
N ILE A 387 34.72 -5.50 -3.71
CA ILE A 387 35.62 -5.60 -2.55
C ILE A 387 34.89 -5.68 -1.21
N ASN A 388 33.55 -5.70 -1.23
CA ASN A 388 32.69 -5.66 -0.03
C ASN A 388 33.08 -4.54 0.95
N SER A 389 33.27 -3.33 0.40
CA SER A 389 33.71 -2.17 1.19
C SER A 389 32.70 -1.82 2.28
N SER A 390 33.19 -1.47 3.48
CA SER A 390 32.36 -0.94 4.57
C SER A 390 31.71 0.41 4.24
N MET A 391 32.10 1.03 3.12
CA MET A 391 31.49 2.27 2.62
C MET A 391 30.12 2.03 1.98
N VAL A 392 29.82 0.83 1.51
CA VAL A 392 28.57 0.54 0.79
C VAL A 392 27.58 -0.16 1.72
N ASP A 393 26.43 0.47 1.94
CA ASP A 393 25.27 -0.19 2.53
C ASP A 393 24.30 -0.55 1.40
N ASN A 394 24.34 -1.82 0.97
CA ASN A 394 23.49 -2.31 -0.12
C ASN A 394 22.00 -2.27 0.23
N GLU A 395 21.63 -2.37 1.51
CA GLU A 395 20.24 -2.43 1.92
C GLU A 395 19.56 -1.05 1.84
N LEU A 396 20.32 -0.02 2.21
CA LEU A 396 19.91 1.38 2.11
C LEU A 396 20.28 2.02 0.76
N ALA A 397 21.11 1.35 -0.04
CA ALA A 397 21.72 1.84 -1.28
C ALA A 397 22.38 3.21 -1.13
N ILE A 398 23.09 3.37 -0.01
CA ILE A 398 23.87 4.57 0.29
C ILE A 398 25.34 4.21 0.34
N ILE A 399 26.16 5.12 -0.16
CA ILE A 399 27.61 5.10 -0.04
C ILE A 399 28.00 6.14 1.00
N SER A 400 28.76 5.69 1.98
CA SER A 400 29.16 6.43 3.16
C SER A 400 30.66 6.65 3.18
N SER A 401 31.09 7.83 3.63
CA SER A 401 32.49 8.09 3.91
C SER A 401 32.95 7.29 5.16
N PRO A 402 34.16 6.71 5.16
CA PRO A 402 34.74 6.10 6.36
C PRO A 402 34.93 7.12 7.49
N CYS A 403 34.99 8.41 7.15
CA CYS A 403 35.26 9.51 8.07
C CYS A 403 34.00 10.20 8.61
N LEU A 404 32.81 9.62 8.40
CA LEU A 404 31.58 10.15 8.99
C LEU A 404 31.67 10.24 10.51
N SER A 405 31.01 11.28 11.06
CA SER A 405 30.86 11.46 12.50
C SER A 405 30.18 10.26 13.15
N ILE A 406 30.46 10.06 14.45
CA ILE A 406 29.83 8.99 15.24
C ILE A 406 28.31 9.13 15.20
N GLU A 407 27.81 10.36 15.35
CA GLU A 407 26.38 10.67 15.31
C GLU A 407 25.71 10.24 13.99
N THR A 408 26.32 10.55 12.84
CA THR A 408 25.76 10.16 11.54
C THR A 408 25.80 8.65 11.34
N LYS A 409 26.88 7.98 11.77
CA LYS A 409 26.97 6.52 11.75
C LYS A 409 25.90 5.88 12.63
N GLU A 410 25.61 6.45 13.80
CA GLU A 410 24.52 6.01 14.68
C GLU A 410 23.14 6.21 14.06
N LYS A 411 22.90 7.33 13.36
CA LYS A 411 21.64 7.57 12.62
C LYS A 411 21.40 6.52 11.54
N ILE A 412 22.43 6.16 10.77
CA ILE A 412 22.34 5.08 9.77
C ILE A 412 22.01 3.74 10.44
N ARG A 413 22.72 3.39 11.51
CA ARG A 413 22.46 2.15 12.27
C ARG A 413 21.05 2.12 12.87
N SER A 414 20.59 3.25 13.41
CA SER A 414 19.24 3.40 13.94
C SER A 414 18.19 3.20 12.86
N LEU A 415 18.35 3.82 11.68
CA LEU A 415 17.43 3.61 10.55
C LEU A 415 17.39 2.14 10.12
N LYS A 416 18.56 1.49 10.01
CA LYS A 416 18.65 0.05 9.66
C LYS A 416 17.96 -0.83 10.70
N SER A 417 18.22 -0.59 11.99
CA SER A 417 17.57 -1.28 13.11
C SER A 417 16.05 -1.11 13.05
N ASP A 418 15.58 0.10 12.82
CA ASP A 418 14.16 0.41 12.71
C ASP A 418 13.49 -0.30 11.52
N LEU A 419 14.12 -0.31 10.35
CA LEU A 419 13.63 -1.01 9.18
C LEU A 419 13.63 -2.54 9.38
N THR A 420 14.58 -3.05 10.16
CA THR A 420 14.70 -4.49 10.47
C THR A 420 13.67 -4.94 11.50
N ASN A 421 13.44 -4.17 12.57
CA ASN A 421 12.66 -4.62 13.71
C ASN A 421 11.16 -4.29 13.61
N ASN A 422 10.78 -3.30 12.79
CA ASN A 422 9.38 -2.93 12.65
C ASN A 422 8.70 -3.73 11.53
N GLU A 423 7.46 -4.16 11.78
CA GLU A 423 6.62 -4.81 10.77
C GLU A 423 6.00 -3.81 9.79
N GLU A 424 5.84 -2.55 10.22
CA GLU A 424 5.32 -1.45 9.42
C GLU A 424 6.18 -0.19 9.54
N PHE A 425 6.25 0.59 8.46
CA PHE A 425 7.00 1.83 8.45
C PHE A 425 6.39 2.89 7.55
N THR A 426 6.23 4.13 8.04
CA THR A 426 5.72 5.25 7.24
C THR A 426 6.79 5.80 6.30
N LYS A 427 6.48 5.93 5.01
CA LYS A 427 7.40 6.45 3.98
C LYS A 427 7.94 7.84 4.31
N GLU A 428 7.08 8.72 4.83
CA GLU A 428 7.50 10.07 5.27
C GLU A 428 8.58 9.99 6.35
N LYS A 429 8.43 9.13 7.36
CA LYS A 429 9.46 8.91 8.38
C LYS A 429 10.78 8.38 7.79
N ILE A 430 10.71 7.53 6.75
CA ILE A 430 11.91 7.07 6.03
C ILE A 430 12.59 8.26 5.37
N PHE A 431 11.81 9.06 4.64
CA PHE A 431 12.34 10.22 3.93
C PHE A 431 12.90 11.27 4.88
N ASP A 432 12.25 11.54 6.01
CA ASP A 432 12.74 12.48 7.03
C ASP A 432 14.06 11.98 7.63
N LYS A 433 14.12 10.70 8.02
CA LYS A 433 15.36 10.12 8.57
C LYS A 433 16.50 10.15 7.55
N ILE A 434 16.23 9.80 6.29
CA ILE A 434 17.24 9.83 5.23
C ILE A 434 17.63 11.27 4.88
N ALA A 435 16.69 12.22 4.89
CA ALA A 435 16.97 13.63 4.65
C ALA A 435 17.86 14.22 5.74
N ILE A 436 17.63 13.84 7.00
CA ILE A 436 18.50 14.19 8.14
C ILE A 436 19.91 13.59 7.95
N ILE A 437 20.01 12.33 7.52
CA ILE A 437 21.30 11.67 7.26
C ILE A 437 22.06 12.37 6.12
N LEU A 438 21.37 12.78 5.06
CA LEU A 438 21.98 13.41 3.88
C LEU A 438 22.18 14.92 4.00
N GLY A 439 21.54 15.56 4.98
CA GLY A 439 21.49 17.01 5.12
C GLY A 439 20.71 17.72 4.00
N ARG A 440 19.82 17.02 3.29
CA ARG A 440 18.98 17.58 2.22
C ARG A 440 17.74 16.73 2.00
N ASP A 441 16.68 17.35 1.49
CA ASP A 441 15.47 16.63 1.07
C ASP A 441 15.67 15.79 -0.18
N LEU A 442 14.87 14.73 -0.28
CA LEU A 442 14.83 13.83 -1.43
C LEU A 442 13.84 14.31 -2.49
N ASP A 443 14.29 14.33 -3.74
CA ASP A 443 13.41 14.50 -4.89
C ASP A 443 12.50 13.26 -5.11
N SER A 444 11.48 13.42 -5.96
CA SER A 444 10.49 12.37 -6.25
C SER A 444 11.09 11.09 -6.85
N PHE A 445 12.12 11.22 -7.70
CA PHE A 445 12.80 10.09 -8.32
C PHE A 445 13.62 9.31 -7.29
N SER A 446 14.37 10.02 -6.46
CA SER A 446 15.17 9.46 -5.36
C SER A 446 14.28 8.76 -4.32
N LYS A 447 13.15 9.36 -3.92
CA LYS A 447 12.17 8.74 -3.01
C LYS A 447 11.67 7.38 -3.51
N LYS A 448 11.36 7.26 -4.81
CA LYS A 448 10.92 5.99 -5.41
C LYS A 448 12.00 4.91 -5.37
N LYS A 449 13.26 5.26 -5.68
CA LYS A 449 14.38 4.31 -5.62
C LYS A 449 14.65 3.82 -4.19
N VAL A 450 14.66 4.73 -3.23
CA VAL A 450 14.84 4.41 -1.80
C VAL A 450 13.78 3.41 -1.35
N VAL A 451 12.50 3.67 -1.61
CA VAL A 451 11.42 2.77 -1.20
C VAL A 451 11.58 1.39 -1.83
N ARG A 452 11.90 1.32 -3.13
CA ARG A 452 12.13 0.06 -3.83
C ARG A 452 13.26 -0.75 -3.18
N ASN A 453 14.42 -0.12 -2.95
CA ASN A 453 15.59 -0.80 -2.41
C ASN A 453 15.33 -1.28 -0.97
N ILE A 454 14.63 -0.48 -0.14
CA ILE A 454 14.22 -0.89 1.21
C ILE A 454 13.27 -2.09 1.16
N LYS A 455 12.31 -2.11 0.23
CA LYS A 455 11.39 -3.25 0.10
C LYS A 455 12.11 -4.54 -0.23
N GLU A 456 13.03 -4.48 -1.20
CA GLU A 456 13.82 -5.62 -1.64
C GLU A 456 14.76 -6.13 -0.53
N SER A 457 15.34 -5.22 0.26
CA SER A 457 16.40 -5.54 1.22
C SER A 457 15.92 -5.91 2.62
N PHE A 458 14.77 -5.38 3.05
CA PHE A 458 14.23 -5.58 4.41
C PHE A 458 12.93 -6.38 4.43
N GLU A 459 12.64 -7.11 3.36
CA GLU A 459 11.48 -8.01 3.24
C GLU A 459 10.11 -7.31 3.40
N TYR A 460 10.00 -6.03 3.02
CA TYR A 460 8.70 -5.36 2.98
C TYR A 460 7.91 -5.82 1.74
N SER A 461 7.07 -6.85 1.92
CA SER A 461 6.31 -7.48 0.85
C SER A 461 5.21 -6.58 0.28
N PHE A 462 4.78 -5.56 1.03
CA PHE A 462 3.64 -4.72 0.65
C PHE A 462 3.92 -3.23 0.85
N GLU A 463 3.45 -2.43 -0.10
CA GLU A 463 3.56 -0.97 -0.10
C GLU A 463 2.17 -0.38 -0.28
N SER A 464 1.72 0.42 0.69
CA SER A 464 0.55 1.29 0.55
C SER A 464 0.99 2.69 0.14
N TYR A 465 0.06 3.63 -0.08
CA TYR A 465 0.38 5.03 -0.38
C TYR A 465 1.34 5.67 0.65
N LEU A 466 1.10 5.46 1.95
CA LEU A 466 1.87 6.09 3.04
C LEU A 466 2.84 5.17 3.78
N LYS A 467 2.65 3.85 3.74
CA LYS A 467 3.37 2.89 4.59
C LYS A 467 3.90 1.68 3.84
N LEU A 468 4.98 1.09 4.34
CA LEU A 468 5.54 -0.20 3.96
C LEU A 468 5.20 -1.24 5.02
N TYR A 469 4.96 -2.49 4.61
CA TYR A 469 4.64 -3.62 5.48
C TYR A 469 5.42 -4.88 5.12
N LYS A 470 5.92 -5.59 6.13
CA LYS A 470 6.56 -6.90 5.96
C LYS A 470 5.56 -7.99 5.60
N ALA A 471 4.40 -7.98 6.26
CA ALA A 471 3.29 -8.87 5.95
C ALA A 471 1.95 -8.17 6.24
N LYS A 472 0.98 -8.30 5.34
CA LYS A 472 -0.39 -7.82 5.56
C LYS A 472 -1.40 -8.71 4.87
N SER A 473 -2.51 -9.01 5.53
CA SER A 473 -3.65 -9.70 4.92
C SER A 473 -4.38 -8.78 3.93
N LYS A 474 -5.11 -9.38 2.98
CA LYS A 474 -5.91 -8.62 1.99
C LYS A 474 -6.89 -7.63 2.64
N SER A 475 -7.46 -7.99 3.78
CA SER A 475 -8.38 -7.14 4.56
C SER A 475 -7.68 -5.89 5.10
N GLU A 476 -6.49 -6.05 5.65
CA GLU A 476 -5.70 -4.94 6.21
C GLU A 476 -5.11 -4.05 5.10
N ARG A 477 -4.81 -4.60 3.91
CA ARG A 477 -4.43 -3.78 2.75
C ARG A 477 -5.59 -2.90 2.31
N MET A 478 -6.79 -3.46 2.26
CA MET A 478 -8.01 -2.75 1.85
C MET A 478 -8.32 -1.55 2.75
N ILE A 479 -8.09 -1.62 4.06
CA ILE A 479 -8.36 -0.47 4.94
C ILE A 479 -7.40 0.69 4.71
N ASP A 480 -6.13 0.42 4.38
CA ASP A 480 -5.20 1.50 4.01
C ASP A 480 -5.61 2.17 2.71
N THR A 481 -6.08 1.39 1.73
CA THR A 481 -6.65 1.94 0.50
C THR A 481 -7.88 2.81 0.80
N ILE A 482 -8.75 2.40 1.72
CA ILE A 482 -9.89 3.22 2.16
C ILE A 482 -9.42 4.52 2.81
N ARG A 483 -8.38 4.48 3.63
CA ARG A 483 -7.78 5.68 4.25
C ARG A 483 -7.14 6.59 3.20
N HIS A 484 -6.51 6.03 2.17
CA HIS A 484 -5.95 6.76 1.03
C HIS A 484 -7.04 7.52 0.25
N LEU A 485 -8.28 7.02 0.19
CA LEU A 485 -9.41 7.76 -0.38
C LEU A 485 -9.79 9.03 0.43
N GLY A 486 -9.24 9.22 1.64
CA GLY A 486 -9.49 10.40 2.48
C GLY A 486 -10.91 10.46 3.07
N LEU A 487 -11.61 9.33 3.08
CA LEU A 487 -13.01 9.26 3.52
C LEU A 487 -13.10 9.11 5.03
N LYS A 488 -13.71 10.08 5.73
CA LYS A 488 -14.03 9.95 7.17
C LYS A 488 -14.97 8.78 7.47
N THR A 489 -15.83 8.45 6.50
CA THR A 489 -16.75 7.32 6.58
C THR A 489 -16.75 6.60 5.24
N PHE A 490 -16.53 5.30 5.27
CA PHE A 490 -16.62 4.44 4.10
C PHE A 490 -17.95 3.70 4.09
N THR A 491 -18.78 3.96 3.07
CA THR A 491 -20.05 3.27 2.86
C THR A 491 -19.95 2.36 1.65
N ILE A 492 -20.35 1.10 1.79
CA ILE A 492 -20.38 0.13 0.68
C ILE A 492 -21.52 0.53 -0.27
N THR A 493 -21.15 1.20 -1.36
CA THR A 493 -22.01 1.56 -2.48
C THR A 493 -21.29 1.21 -3.77
N THR A 494 -22.01 0.98 -4.88
CA THR A 494 -21.40 0.65 -6.17
C THR A 494 -20.29 1.62 -6.58
N ASN A 495 -20.49 2.92 -6.37
CA ASN A 495 -19.50 3.95 -6.67
C ASN A 495 -18.25 3.86 -5.77
N ASN A 496 -18.43 3.67 -4.46
CA ASN A 496 -17.30 3.56 -3.54
C ASN A 496 -16.53 2.24 -3.71
N ILE A 497 -17.20 1.16 -4.10
CA ILE A 497 -16.56 -0.12 -4.45
C ILE A 497 -15.69 0.08 -5.68
N GLN A 498 -16.20 0.70 -6.73
CA GLN A 498 -15.42 0.95 -7.94
C GLN A 498 -14.17 1.79 -7.63
N LYS A 499 -14.32 2.89 -6.89
CA LYS A 499 -13.17 3.71 -6.44
C LYS A 499 -12.17 2.91 -5.61
N LEU A 500 -12.67 2.05 -4.72
CA LEU A 500 -11.83 1.18 -3.91
C LEU A 500 -11.08 0.17 -4.78
N GLU A 501 -11.71 -0.48 -5.76
CA GLU A 501 -11.06 -1.42 -6.67
C GLU A 501 -9.98 -0.75 -7.51
N GLU A 502 -10.29 0.41 -8.10
CA GLU A 502 -9.33 1.20 -8.90
C GLU A 502 -8.12 1.63 -8.05
N THR A 503 -8.38 2.12 -6.83
CA THR A 503 -7.31 2.56 -5.92
C THR A 503 -6.54 1.37 -5.37
N TYR A 504 -7.20 0.25 -5.07
CA TYR A 504 -6.56 -0.97 -4.56
C TYR A 504 -5.65 -1.58 -5.62
N LEU A 505 -6.10 -1.65 -6.88
CA LEU A 505 -5.27 -2.12 -7.99
C LEU A 505 -4.04 -1.23 -8.17
N LYS A 506 -4.22 0.09 -8.08
CA LYS A 506 -3.12 1.05 -8.16
C LYS A 506 -2.13 0.91 -7.00
N ASP A 507 -2.63 0.71 -5.78
CA ASP A 507 -1.82 0.63 -4.57
C ASP A 507 -1.13 -0.74 -4.43
N CYS A 508 -1.81 -1.83 -4.78
CA CYS A 508 -1.37 -3.20 -4.50
C CYS A 508 -0.83 -3.93 -5.73
N ASN A 509 -1.02 -3.40 -6.95
CA ASN A 509 -0.70 -4.06 -8.22
C ASN A 509 -1.33 -5.46 -8.37
N GLU A 510 -2.45 -5.69 -7.69
CA GLU A 510 -3.28 -6.88 -7.76
C GLU A 510 -4.77 -6.49 -7.62
N PRO A 511 -5.70 -7.21 -8.26
CA PRO A 511 -7.11 -6.89 -8.12
C PRO A 511 -7.64 -7.28 -6.73
N LEU A 512 -8.55 -6.46 -6.20
CA LEU A 512 -9.20 -6.71 -4.91
C LEU A 512 -10.03 -8.00 -4.93
N PHE A 513 -10.59 -8.35 -6.09
CA PHE A 513 -11.40 -9.54 -6.32
C PHE A 513 -10.86 -10.35 -7.50
N ALA A 514 -11.17 -11.65 -7.52
CA ALA A 514 -11.05 -12.45 -8.73
C ALA A 514 -12.22 -12.11 -9.67
N ASP A 515 -12.06 -12.34 -10.97
CA ASP A 515 -12.99 -11.92 -12.02
C ASP A 515 -14.43 -12.48 -11.85
N ASP A 516 -14.60 -13.54 -11.05
CA ASP A 516 -15.85 -14.32 -10.94
C ASP A 516 -16.74 -13.99 -9.72
N ILE A 517 -16.41 -12.95 -8.94
CA ILE A 517 -17.17 -12.65 -7.71
C ILE A 517 -18.51 -11.98 -8.03
N SER A 518 -19.60 -12.73 -7.86
CA SER A 518 -20.98 -12.29 -8.11
C SER A 518 -21.53 -11.28 -7.09
N ASN A 519 -20.96 -11.19 -5.89
CA ASN A 519 -21.44 -10.30 -4.82
C ASN A 519 -20.28 -9.60 -4.08
N LYS A 520 -19.74 -8.56 -4.73
CA LYS A 520 -18.62 -7.75 -4.21
C LYS A 520 -18.96 -7.04 -2.90
N ASP A 521 -20.20 -6.54 -2.77
CA ASP A 521 -20.69 -5.85 -1.58
C ASP A 521 -20.56 -6.71 -0.32
N ARG A 522 -21.03 -7.97 -0.39
CA ARG A 522 -20.96 -8.93 0.71
C ARG A 522 -19.53 -9.32 1.04
N ALA A 523 -18.67 -9.42 0.02
CA ALA A 523 -17.26 -9.75 0.22
C ALA A 523 -16.52 -8.62 0.97
N ILE A 524 -16.67 -7.35 0.53
CA ILE A 524 -16.11 -6.18 1.24
C ILE A 524 -16.68 -6.08 2.65
N TYR A 525 -18.00 -6.23 2.81
CA TYR A 525 -18.63 -6.21 4.13
C TYR A 525 -17.99 -7.24 5.07
N THR A 526 -17.79 -8.47 4.59
CA THR A 526 -17.16 -9.54 5.39
C THR A 526 -15.71 -9.21 5.75
N MET A 527 -14.93 -8.64 4.81
CA MET A 527 -13.55 -8.22 5.06
C MET A 527 -13.48 -7.08 6.09
N LEU A 528 -14.34 -6.07 6.00
CA LEU A 528 -14.41 -4.96 6.94
C LEU A 528 -14.86 -5.43 8.33
N MET A 529 -15.85 -6.33 8.41
CA MET A 529 -16.31 -6.87 9.70
C MET A 529 -15.22 -7.65 10.46
N ARG A 530 -14.25 -8.25 9.76
CA ARG A 530 -13.07 -8.86 10.42
C ARG A 530 -12.21 -7.80 11.10
N LEU A 531 -12.04 -6.63 10.47
CA LEU A 531 -11.29 -5.50 11.03
C LEU A 531 -12.05 -4.83 12.18
N VAL A 532 -13.39 -4.81 12.12
CA VAL A 532 -14.23 -4.42 13.27
C VAL A 532 -13.95 -5.34 14.47
N GLY A 533 -13.80 -6.65 14.24
CA GLY A 533 -13.41 -7.59 15.30
C GLY A 533 -12.01 -7.35 15.88
N LYS A 534 -11.11 -6.72 15.13
CA LYS A 534 -9.77 -6.30 15.57
C LYS A 534 -9.74 -4.90 16.21
N ASN A 535 -10.89 -4.22 16.30
CA ASN A 535 -11.01 -2.84 16.78
C ASN A 535 -10.21 -1.81 15.95
N GLU A 536 -9.99 -2.07 14.66
CA GLU A 536 -9.36 -1.09 13.76
C GLU A 536 -10.38 -0.07 13.22
N ILE A 537 -11.62 -0.51 13.03
CA ILE A 537 -12.74 0.29 12.53
C ILE A 537 -14.02 -0.03 13.29
N ILE A 538 -15.01 0.86 13.19
CA ILE A 538 -16.34 0.72 13.78
C ILE A 538 -17.37 0.63 12.66
N TYR A 539 -18.30 -0.33 12.78
CA TYR A 539 -19.51 -0.35 11.96
C TYR A 539 -20.59 0.56 12.55
N ILE A 540 -21.10 1.48 11.74
CA ILE A 540 -22.09 2.49 12.16
C ILE A 540 -23.47 2.29 11.54
N GLY A 541 -23.76 1.10 11.00
CA GLY A 541 -25.03 0.81 10.31
C GLY A 541 -24.99 1.10 8.81
N ASN A 542 -26.01 0.68 8.07
CA ASN A 542 -26.21 0.97 6.64
C ASN A 542 -24.99 0.70 5.74
N ASN A 543 -24.24 -0.37 6.04
CA ASN A 543 -23.00 -0.72 5.36
C ASN A 543 -21.90 0.37 5.42
N SER A 544 -21.92 1.19 6.47
CA SER A 544 -20.97 2.27 6.71
C SER A 544 -20.00 1.96 7.86
N PHE A 545 -18.77 2.39 7.70
CA PHE A 545 -17.65 2.15 8.61
C PHE A 545 -16.83 3.43 8.84
N ILE A 546 -16.26 3.58 10.03
CA ILE A 546 -15.35 4.68 10.41
C ILE A 546 -14.11 4.13 11.12
N ASP A 547 -13.03 4.90 11.18
CA ASP A 547 -11.87 4.52 12.01
C ASP A 547 -12.25 4.45 13.50
N PHE A 548 -11.64 3.50 14.21
CA PHE A 548 -11.84 3.36 15.64
C PHE A 548 -11.11 4.47 16.40
N ASP A 549 -11.85 5.24 17.20
CA ASP A 549 -11.28 6.26 18.10
C ASP A 549 -11.48 5.81 19.54
N THR A 550 -10.37 5.43 20.19
CA THR A 550 -10.38 5.01 21.59
C THR A 550 -10.91 6.13 22.49
N ASN A 551 -10.62 7.39 22.22
CA ASN A 551 -10.93 8.49 23.15
C ASN A 551 -12.33 9.07 22.98
N LYS A 552 -13.19 8.43 22.17
CA LYS A 552 -14.48 8.99 21.79
C LYS A 552 -15.49 9.07 22.93
N LEU A 553 -15.48 8.12 23.87
CA LEU A 553 -16.35 8.14 25.05
C LEU A 553 -15.57 8.58 26.30
N PRO A 554 -16.07 9.56 27.07
CA PRO A 554 -15.48 9.92 28.36
C PRO A 554 -15.54 8.74 29.34
N GLN A 555 -14.46 8.51 30.09
CA GLN A 555 -14.37 7.41 31.06
C GLN A 555 -15.51 7.44 32.09
N ARG A 556 -15.96 8.62 32.51
CA ARG A 556 -17.10 8.80 33.40
C ARG A 556 -18.40 8.19 32.83
N LEU A 557 -18.63 8.34 31.53
CA LEU A 557 -19.82 7.80 30.87
C LEU A 557 -19.74 6.28 30.73
N ILE A 558 -18.55 5.74 30.44
CA ILE A 558 -18.31 4.29 30.40
C ILE A 558 -18.61 3.65 31.77
N LEU A 559 -18.13 4.26 32.85
CA LEU A 559 -18.40 3.81 34.22
C LEU A 559 -19.89 3.87 34.56
N GLY A 560 -20.56 4.97 34.22
CA GLY A 560 -22.01 5.10 34.45
C GLY A 560 -22.85 4.07 33.67
N ILE A 561 -22.46 3.74 32.43
CA ILE A 561 -23.10 2.68 31.65
C ILE A 561 -22.86 1.30 32.29
N LYS A 562 -21.65 1.03 32.77
CA LYS A 562 -21.30 -0.21 33.46
C LYS A 562 -22.14 -0.40 34.73
N GLU A 563 -22.23 0.60 35.59
CA GLU A 563 -23.05 0.56 36.81
C GLU A 563 -24.53 0.30 36.50
N TYR A 564 -25.08 0.98 35.50
CA TYR A 564 -26.46 0.75 35.04
C TYR A 564 -26.68 -0.68 34.57
N LEU A 565 -25.76 -1.20 33.74
CA LEU A 565 -25.83 -2.58 33.23
C LEU A 565 -25.78 -3.61 34.36
N THR A 566 -24.85 -3.46 35.31
CA THR A 566 -24.73 -4.38 36.46
C THR A 566 -26.03 -4.43 37.26
N LYS A 567 -26.59 -3.26 37.62
CA LYS A 567 -27.81 -3.18 38.43
C LYS A 567 -29.03 -3.77 37.71
N GLN A 568 -29.17 -3.52 36.41
CA GLN A 568 -30.32 -4.00 35.65
C GLN A 568 -30.25 -5.51 35.41
N LEU A 569 -29.07 -6.04 35.05
CA LEU A 569 -28.89 -7.47 34.77
C LEU A 569 -29.02 -8.38 36.00
N GLU A 570 -29.07 -7.82 37.21
CA GLU A 570 -29.49 -8.56 38.42
C GLU A 570 -30.97 -8.94 38.40
N THR A 571 -31.80 -8.19 37.67
CA THR A 571 -33.28 -8.32 37.69
C THR A 571 -33.87 -8.82 36.38
N ILE A 572 -33.21 -8.56 35.26
CA ILE A 572 -33.63 -8.95 33.92
C ILE A 572 -32.51 -9.71 33.21
N THR A 573 -32.87 -10.69 32.39
CA THR A 573 -31.90 -11.62 31.81
C THR A 573 -30.98 -10.99 30.75
N SER A 574 -31.41 -9.90 30.11
CA SER A 574 -30.62 -9.26 29.04
C SER A 574 -31.07 -7.83 28.74
N ILE A 575 -30.18 -7.01 28.19
CA ILE A 575 -30.46 -5.62 27.82
C ILE A 575 -30.08 -5.38 26.36
N LYS A 576 -30.98 -4.76 25.58
CA LYS A 576 -30.65 -4.31 24.23
C LYS A 576 -29.91 -2.98 24.27
N VAL A 577 -28.88 -2.83 23.43
CA VAL A 577 -28.14 -1.56 23.25
C VAL A 577 -29.05 -0.42 22.83
N SER A 578 -30.15 -0.68 22.12
CA SER A 578 -31.13 0.35 21.78
C SER A 578 -31.80 0.98 23.01
N ALA A 579 -32.04 0.19 24.06
CA ALA A 579 -32.59 0.70 25.32
C ALA A 579 -31.55 1.55 26.06
N LEU A 580 -30.30 1.10 26.10
CA LEU A 580 -29.15 1.86 26.61
C LEU A 580 -28.94 3.19 25.89
N PHE A 581 -28.98 3.18 24.55
CA PHE A 581 -28.81 4.37 23.73
C PHE A 581 -29.88 5.41 24.05
N LYS A 582 -31.12 4.97 24.27
CA LYS A 582 -32.24 5.85 24.65
C LYS A 582 -32.09 6.37 26.09
N TYR A 583 -31.62 5.54 27.01
CA TYR A 583 -31.43 5.94 28.41
C TYR A 583 -30.33 7.00 28.57
N PHE A 584 -29.20 6.84 27.86
CA PHE A 584 -28.05 7.76 27.90
C PHE A 584 -28.03 8.75 26.72
N GLU A 585 -29.17 9.03 26.07
CA GLU A 585 -29.22 9.74 24.78
C GLU A 585 -28.50 11.11 24.81
N ASN A 586 -28.70 11.88 25.88
CA ASN A 586 -28.11 13.21 26.01
C ASN A 586 -26.58 13.16 26.13
N ASP A 587 -26.07 12.28 26.99
CA ASP A 587 -24.63 12.12 27.20
C ASP A 587 -23.93 11.56 25.95
N LEU A 588 -24.60 10.65 25.24
CA LEU A 588 -24.10 10.06 24.00
C LEU A 588 -24.08 11.07 22.84
N LYS A 589 -25.08 11.94 22.74
CA LYS A 589 -25.08 13.05 21.77
C LYS A 589 -23.95 14.04 22.06
N ALA A 590 -23.70 14.36 23.33
CA ALA A 590 -22.58 15.21 23.73
C ALA A 590 -21.22 14.60 23.33
N ALA A 591 -21.08 13.27 23.44
CA ALA A 591 -19.91 12.52 22.98
C ALA A 591 -19.88 12.24 21.46
N ARG A 592 -20.80 12.81 20.67
CA ARG A 592 -20.91 12.62 19.21
C ARG A 592 -21.03 11.15 18.77
N ILE A 593 -21.72 10.32 19.56
CA ILE A 593 -22.10 8.97 19.14
C ILE A 593 -23.36 9.06 18.29
N ALA A 594 -23.23 8.74 17.02
CA ALA A 594 -24.26 8.98 16.01
C ALA A 594 -25.44 8.00 16.13
N ASN A 595 -25.20 6.75 16.53
CA ASN A 595 -26.24 5.74 16.58
C ASN A 595 -25.90 4.53 17.48
N LYS A 596 -26.90 3.65 17.64
CA LYS A 596 -26.79 2.43 18.45
C LYS A 596 -25.69 1.46 17.99
N TYR A 597 -25.39 1.37 16.69
CA TYR A 597 -24.37 0.44 16.17
C TYR A 597 -22.99 0.87 16.62
N GLU A 598 -22.71 2.16 16.47
CA GLU A 598 -21.50 2.78 16.95
C GLU A 598 -21.33 2.56 18.46
N LEU A 599 -22.39 2.82 19.24
CA LEU A 599 -22.37 2.57 20.69
C LEU A 599 -22.05 1.11 21.01
N TYR A 600 -22.67 0.14 20.32
CA TYR A 600 -22.44 -1.28 20.58
C TYR A 600 -20.97 -1.68 20.44
N TYR A 601 -20.29 -1.29 19.35
CA TYR A 601 -18.90 -1.69 19.15
C TYR A 601 -17.93 -0.97 20.10
N ILE A 602 -18.21 0.29 20.43
CA ILE A 602 -17.40 1.01 21.44
C ILE A 602 -17.59 0.37 22.82
N LEU A 603 -18.82 0.07 23.24
CA LEU A 603 -19.06 -0.61 24.52
C LEU A 603 -18.48 -2.01 24.54
N LYS A 604 -18.54 -2.74 23.42
CA LYS A 604 -17.90 -4.05 23.32
C LYS A 604 -16.39 -3.94 23.51
N TYR A 605 -15.73 -2.94 22.93
CA TYR A 605 -14.30 -2.72 23.19
C TYR A 605 -14.01 -2.51 24.69
N TYR A 606 -14.79 -1.66 25.36
CA TYR A 606 -14.53 -1.26 26.74
C TYR A 606 -15.02 -2.23 27.82
N LEU A 607 -16.10 -2.95 27.58
CA LEU A 607 -16.85 -3.68 28.60
C LEU A 607 -16.96 -5.19 28.33
N ASN A 608 -16.34 -5.72 27.27
CA ASN A 608 -16.36 -7.15 26.95
C ASN A 608 -15.70 -8.01 28.03
N ASP A 609 -14.87 -7.43 28.91
CA ASP A 609 -14.35 -8.12 30.09
C ASP A 609 -15.41 -8.31 31.18
N ASN A 610 -16.43 -7.45 31.22
CA ASN A 610 -17.47 -7.44 32.26
C ASN A 610 -18.80 -8.04 31.82
N PHE A 611 -19.11 -8.05 30.53
CA PHE A 611 -20.39 -8.49 29.98
C PHE A 611 -20.21 -9.26 28.68
N ASP A 612 -21.17 -10.12 28.37
CA ASP A 612 -21.22 -10.82 27.09
C ASP A 612 -22.06 -10.04 26.08
N PHE A 613 -21.52 -9.89 24.87
CA PHE A 613 -22.14 -9.12 23.79
C PHE A 613 -22.63 -10.05 22.68
N GLY A 614 -23.93 -9.99 22.37
CA GLY A 614 -24.56 -10.75 21.31
C GLY A 614 -24.13 -10.32 19.92
N LYS A 615 -24.31 -11.19 18.92
CA LYS A 615 -23.96 -10.91 17.51
C LYS A 615 -24.64 -9.62 17.01
N SER A 616 -24.03 -8.93 16.05
CA SER A 616 -24.38 -7.57 15.60
C SER A 616 -25.85 -7.32 15.27
N ASN A 617 -26.63 -8.35 14.93
CA ASN A 617 -28.05 -8.23 14.61
C ASN A 617 -28.94 -8.17 15.87
N THR A 618 -28.45 -8.75 16.98
CA THR A 618 -29.16 -8.81 18.25
C THR A 618 -28.78 -7.67 19.19
N MET A 619 -27.53 -7.20 19.14
CA MET A 619 -27.00 -6.09 19.95
C MET A 619 -27.47 -6.16 21.41
N THR A 620 -27.45 -7.37 21.96
CA THR A 620 -27.94 -7.67 23.30
C THR A 620 -26.73 -7.85 24.21
N ILE A 621 -26.84 -7.43 25.46
CA ILE A 621 -25.82 -7.51 26.49
C ILE A 621 -26.34 -8.42 27.60
N TRP A 622 -25.52 -9.38 28.03
CA TRP A 622 -25.79 -10.30 29.13
C TRP A 622 -24.72 -10.18 30.21
N GLN A 623 -25.03 -10.71 31.39
CA GLN A 623 -24.03 -10.94 32.41
C GLN A 623 -23.01 -11.97 31.91
N LYS A 624 -21.73 -11.74 32.22
CA LYS A 624 -20.62 -12.59 31.80
C LYS A 624 -20.85 -14.06 32.16
N ASP A 625 -20.52 -14.97 31.25
CA ASP A 625 -20.47 -16.42 31.45
C ASP A 625 -21.82 -17.07 31.79
N THR A 626 -22.94 -16.39 31.54
CA THR A 626 -24.28 -16.96 31.75
C THR A 626 -24.67 -17.90 30.59
N LYS A 627 -25.14 -19.12 30.91
CA LYS A 627 -25.70 -20.04 29.90
C LYS A 627 -26.92 -19.41 29.22
N HIS A 628 -26.78 -19.04 27.97
CA HIS A 628 -27.86 -18.44 27.19
C HIS A 628 -28.91 -19.49 26.81
N LEU A 629 -30.11 -19.39 27.36
CA LEU A 629 -31.27 -20.12 26.85
C LEU A 629 -31.58 -19.63 25.42
N THR A 630 -31.93 -20.55 24.53
CA THR A 630 -32.43 -20.18 23.20
C THR A 630 -33.71 -19.36 23.36
N ARG A 631 -34.00 -18.49 22.39
CA ARG A 631 -35.26 -17.73 22.37
C ARG A 631 -36.48 -18.66 22.44
N GLU A 632 -36.40 -19.82 21.80
CA GLU A 632 -37.41 -20.87 21.86
C GLU A 632 -37.65 -21.34 23.31
N ASN A 633 -36.58 -21.72 24.04
CA ASN A 633 -36.71 -22.21 25.42
C ASN A 633 -37.20 -21.12 26.38
N LEU A 634 -36.77 -19.87 26.18
CA LEU A 634 -37.23 -18.73 26.99
C LEU A 634 -38.74 -18.51 26.85
N ILE A 635 -39.27 -18.56 25.62
CA ILE A 635 -40.70 -18.35 25.41
C ILE A 635 -41.53 -19.56 25.86
N ILE A 636 -41.02 -20.79 25.70
CA ILE A 636 -41.66 -22.00 26.25
C ILE A 636 -41.81 -21.87 27.77
N GLN A 637 -40.72 -21.53 28.46
CA GLN A 637 -40.74 -21.37 29.91
C GLN A 637 -41.70 -20.27 30.34
N TYR A 638 -41.64 -19.10 29.70
CA TYR A 638 -42.52 -17.98 30.00
C TYR A 638 -44.01 -18.32 29.81
N VAL A 639 -44.39 -18.98 28.71
CA VAL A 639 -45.79 -19.37 28.46
C VAL A 639 -46.28 -20.39 29.50
N ARG A 640 -45.43 -21.33 29.91
CA ARG A 640 -45.74 -22.30 30.97
C ARG A 640 -45.99 -21.62 32.32
N GLU A 641 -45.16 -20.66 32.70
CA GLU A 641 -45.31 -19.86 33.93
C GLU A 641 -46.60 -19.00 33.91
N GLN A 642 -47.16 -18.74 32.72
CA GLN A 642 -48.44 -18.05 32.54
C GLN A 642 -49.64 -19.01 32.37
N ASN A 643 -49.62 -20.18 33.02
CA ASN A 643 -50.67 -21.20 32.91
C ASN A 643 -50.90 -21.69 31.46
N ASN A 644 -49.82 -21.97 30.73
CA ASN A 644 -49.82 -22.51 29.37
C ASN A 644 -50.47 -21.61 28.29
N LYS A 645 -50.80 -20.35 28.60
CA LYS A 645 -51.43 -19.42 27.65
C LYS A 645 -51.06 -17.98 27.96
N CYS A 646 -50.54 -17.25 26.97
CA CYS A 646 -50.26 -15.81 27.13
C CYS A 646 -50.60 -15.02 25.86
N SER A 647 -50.79 -13.70 25.97
CA SER A 647 -50.93 -12.86 24.77
C SER A 647 -49.56 -12.47 24.22
N LYS A 648 -49.46 -12.33 22.89
CA LYS A 648 -48.27 -11.87 22.17
C LYS A 648 -47.80 -10.51 22.69
N ASN A 649 -48.72 -9.58 22.91
CA ASN A 649 -48.38 -8.25 23.41
C ASN A 649 -47.79 -8.30 24.82
N LYS A 650 -48.28 -9.20 25.68
CA LYS A 650 -47.72 -9.40 27.02
C LYS A 650 -46.31 -9.99 26.94
N ALA A 651 -46.11 -11.03 26.12
CA ALA A 651 -44.79 -11.61 25.88
C ALA A 651 -43.79 -10.59 25.28
N MET A 652 -44.23 -9.72 24.36
CA MET A 652 -43.41 -8.64 23.80
C MET A 652 -42.95 -7.65 24.88
N SER A 653 -43.87 -7.22 25.74
CA SER A 653 -43.61 -6.27 26.83
C SER A 653 -42.63 -6.87 27.84
N ASP A 654 -42.95 -8.05 28.37
CA ASP A 654 -42.23 -8.64 29.50
C ASP A 654 -40.84 -9.16 29.09
N LEU A 655 -40.70 -9.65 27.85
CA LEU A 655 -39.41 -10.14 27.32
C LEU A 655 -38.61 -9.05 26.58
N GLY A 656 -39.18 -7.86 26.35
CA GLY A 656 -38.55 -6.80 25.54
C GLY A 656 -38.31 -7.19 24.08
N TRP A 657 -39.15 -8.08 23.55
CA TRP A 657 -39.03 -8.63 22.19
C TRP A 657 -39.92 -7.88 21.20
N GLU A 658 -39.40 -7.70 19.99
CA GLU A 658 -40.19 -7.20 18.87
C GLU A 658 -41.20 -8.27 18.44
N SER A 659 -42.34 -7.87 17.87
CA SER A 659 -43.41 -8.79 17.45
C SER A 659 -42.86 -9.98 16.65
N TYR A 660 -42.05 -9.70 15.62
CA TYR A 660 -41.48 -10.75 14.77
C TYR A 660 -40.56 -11.73 15.54
N THR A 661 -39.90 -11.28 16.62
CA THR A 661 -39.01 -12.12 17.41
C THR A 661 -39.79 -13.12 18.24
N VAL A 662 -40.90 -12.68 18.83
CA VAL A 662 -41.86 -13.55 19.53
C VAL A 662 -42.44 -14.57 18.56
N GLU A 663 -42.90 -14.13 17.39
CA GLU A 663 -43.50 -15.00 16.38
C GLU A 663 -42.52 -16.08 15.90
N GLN A 664 -41.28 -15.71 15.56
CA GLN A 664 -40.25 -16.66 15.14
C GLN A 664 -39.92 -17.69 16.23
N ALA A 665 -39.84 -17.26 17.49
CA ALA A 665 -39.55 -18.15 18.60
C ALA A 665 -40.69 -19.16 18.83
N VAL A 666 -41.94 -18.73 18.69
CA VAL A 666 -43.12 -19.61 18.78
C VAL A 666 -43.14 -20.61 17.62
N TYR A 667 -42.98 -20.14 16.37
CA TYR A 667 -43.02 -21.02 15.19
C TYR A 667 -41.87 -22.02 15.09
N ALA A 668 -40.76 -21.75 15.77
CA ALA A 668 -39.64 -22.69 15.85
C ALA A 668 -39.95 -23.88 16.76
N SER A 669 -40.88 -23.73 17.71
CA SER A 669 -41.21 -24.77 18.67
C SER A 669 -42.32 -25.69 18.19
N SER A 670 -42.18 -26.99 18.43
CA SER A 670 -43.27 -27.97 18.26
C SER A 670 -44.25 -28.00 19.45
N LEU A 671 -43.91 -27.35 20.56
CA LEU A 671 -44.71 -27.32 21.79
C LEU A 671 -45.56 -26.06 21.92
N LEU A 672 -45.33 -25.07 21.06
CA LEU A 672 -46.07 -23.81 21.06
C LEU A 672 -46.83 -23.63 19.76
N SER A 673 -48.02 -23.05 19.84
CA SER A 673 -48.70 -22.48 18.69
C SER A 673 -49.18 -21.07 18.98
N MET A 674 -49.41 -20.32 17.90
CA MET A 674 -49.93 -18.97 17.97
C MET A 674 -51.23 -18.90 17.17
N HIS A 675 -52.29 -18.45 17.82
CA HIS A 675 -53.58 -18.23 17.20
C HIS A 675 -54.01 -16.78 17.43
N GLY A 676 -53.98 -15.98 16.36
CA GLY A 676 -54.17 -14.54 16.45
C GLY A 676 -53.08 -13.89 17.31
N THR A 677 -53.48 -13.23 18.40
CA THR A 677 -52.56 -12.58 19.35
C THR A 677 -52.29 -13.42 20.59
N THR A 678 -52.65 -14.71 20.60
CA THR A 678 -52.49 -15.58 21.78
C THR A 678 -51.54 -16.73 21.46
N ILE A 679 -50.65 -17.03 22.40
CA ILE A 679 -49.66 -18.09 22.37
C ILE A 679 -50.11 -19.18 23.33
N TYR A 680 -50.10 -20.43 22.87
CA TYR A 680 -50.51 -21.60 23.62
C TYR A 680 -49.33 -22.55 23.77
N TYR A 681 -49.20 -23.15 24.96
CA TYR A 681 -48.33 -24.29 25.19
C TYR A 681 -49.15 -25.58 25.15
N HIS A 682 -48.69 -26.56 24.39
CA HIS A 682 -49.37 -27.83 24.21
C HIS A 682 -48.75 -28.93 25.07
N ASN A 683 -49.62 -29.70 25.74
CA ASN A 683 -49.25 -30.95 26.39
C ASN A 683 -50.11 -32.10 25.85
N PHE A 684 -49.93 -32.46 24.57
CA PHE A 684 -50.71 -33.50 23.90
C PHE A 684 -50.41 -34.93 24.38
N ALA A 685 -49.49 -35.11 25.33
CA ALA A 685 -49.04 -36.41 25.82
C ALA A 685 -50.06 -37.13 26.74
N GLU A 686 -51.05 -36.40 27.29
CA GLU A 686 -51.97 -36.94 28.30
C GLU A 686 -53.24 -37.62 27.73
N GLU A 687 -53.48 -37.55 26.41
CA GLU A 687 -54.76 -37.98 25.79
C GLU A 687 -54.64 -39.21 24.86
N THR A 688 -54.16 -40.34 25.39
CA THR A 688 -53.79 -41.52 24.58
C THR A 688 -54.95 -42.12 23.76
N GLU A 689 -56.19 -42.10 24.25
CA GLU A 689 -57.35 -42.68 23.55
C GLU A 689 -57.85 -41.81 22.38
N ILE A 690 -57.92 -40.49 22.57
CA ILE A 690 -58.26 -39.54 21.50
C ILE A 690 -57.17 -39.57 20.43
N ASN A 691 -55.90 -39.56 20.84
CA ASN A 691 -54.75 -39.61 19.93
C ASN A 691 -54.78 -40.88 19.06
N GLY A 692 -55.06 -42.04 19.66
CA GLY A 692 -55.18 -43.31 18.92
C GLY A 692 -56.33 -43.32 17.90
N PHE A 693 -57.47 -42.68 18.23
CA PHE A 693 -58.57 -42.55 17.26
C PHE A 693 -58.24 -41.57 16.13
N VAL A 694 -57.62 -40.43 16.44
CA VAL A 694 -57.17 -39.47 15.43
C VAL A 694 -56.18 -40.15 14.47
N GLU A 695 -55.22 -40.93 14.98
CA GLU A 695 -54.29 -41.69 14.14
C GLU A 695 -55.01 -42.67 13.19
N LYS A 696 -56.04 -43.37 13.68
CA LYS A 696 -56.87 -44.27 12.86
C LYS A 696 -57.60 -43.51 11.74
N GLU A 697 -58.23 -42.39 12.06
CA GLU A 697 -58.98 -41.58 11.09
C GLU A 697 -58.05 -40.91 10.06
N ILE A 698 -56.83 -40.54 10.45
CA ILE A 698 -55.79 -40.10 9.51
C ILE A 698 -55.51 -41.21 8.50
N LYS A 699 -55.28 -42.45 8.96
CA LYS A 699 -55.03 -43.61 8.07
C LYS A 699 -56.21 -43.89 7.12
N THR A 700 -57.44 -43.72 7.58
CA THR A 700 -58.63 -43.84 6.71
C THR A 700 -58.65 -42.77 5.63
N GLN A 701 -58.41 -41.50 5.98
CA GLN A 701 -58.37 -40.44 4.97
C GLN A 701 -57.21 -40.59 3.98
N ILE A 702 -56.07 -41.14 4.38
CA ILE A 702 -54.96 -41.46 3.45
C ILE A 702 -55.37 -42.50 2.40
N GLN A 703 -56.28 -43.42 2.74
CA GLN A 703 -56.79 -44.41 1.78
C GLN A 703 -57.77 -43.77 0.78
N GLU A 704 -58.51 -42.74 1.20
CA GLU A 704 -59.49 -42.02 0.38
C GLU A 704 -58.85 -40.89 -0.45
N HIS A 705 -57.77 -40.30 0.05
CA HIS A 705 -57.13 -39.11 -0.49
C HIS A 705 -55.62 -39.31 -0.69
N ASP A 706 -55.14 -39.03 -1.91
CA ASP A 706 -53.70 -39.07 -2.20
C ASP A 706 -52.99 -37.82 -1.64
N ARG A 707 -52.34 -37.99 -0.48
CA ARG A 707 -51.41 -37.05 0.18
C ARG A 707 -52.02 -35.81 0.85
N TYR A 708 -53.30 -35.83 1.22
CA TYR A 708 -53.92 -34.79 2.04
C TYR A 708 -55.01 -35.32 2.97
N ILE A 709 -55.32 -34.53 3.99
CA ILE A 709 -56.36 -34.82 4.98
C ILE A 709 -57.17 -33.56 5.32
N PHE A 710 -58.40 -33.75 5.76
CA PHE A 710 -59.33 -32.70 6.21
C PHE A 710 -59.53 -32.77 7.73
N PRO A 711 -58.79 -31.95 8.52
CA PRO A 711 -58.89 -31.96 9.98
C PRO A 711 -60.31 -31.76 10.50
N LYS A 712 -61.14 -30.95 9.82
CA LYS A 712 -62.51 -30.67 10.24
C LYS A 712 -63.41 -31.91 10.24
N LEU A 713 -63.19 -32.82 9.29
CA LEU A 713 -63.95 -34.06 9.19
C LEU A 713 -63.53 -35.03 10.30
N ILE A 714 -62.23 -35.12 10.59
CA ILE A 714 -61.69 -35.91 11.71
C ILE A 714 -62.20 -35.34 13.04
N GLN A 715 -62.17 -34.03 13.24
CA GLN A 715 -62.67 -33.34 14.43
C GLN A 715 -64.15 -33.67 14.70
N LYS A 716 -64.99 -33.69 13.66
CA LYS A 716 -66.41 -34.09 13.77
C LYS A 716 -66.54 -35.53 14.26
N LYS A 717 -65.76 -36.47 13.71
CA LYS A 717 -65.76 -37.88 14.13
C LYS A 717 -65.26 -38.08 15.55
N VAL A 718 -64.21 -37.36 15.96
CA VAL A 718 -63.72 -37.39 17.36
C VAL A 718 -64.79 -36.87 18.32
N LYS A 719 -65.51 -35.82 17.95
CA LYS A 719 -66.61 -35.29 18.78
C LYS A 719 -67.74 -36.32 18.95
N ILE A 720 -68.06 -37.07 17.89
CA ILE A 720 -69.03 -38.16 17.95
C ILE A 720 -68.52 -39.27 18.87
N LEU A 721 -67.28 -39.74 18.70
CA LEU A 721 -66.66 -40.75 19.57
C LEU A 721 -66.71 -40.33 21.05
N CYS A 722 -66.31 -39.10 21.36
CA CYS A 722 -66.32 -38.59 22.74
C CYS A 722 -67.73 -38.66 23.34
N SER A 723 -68.74 -38.31 22.54
CA SER A 723 -70.15 -38.39 22.94
C SER A 723 -70.61 -39.84 23.17
N GLU A 724 -70.22 -40.77 22.29
CA GLU A 724 -70.55 -42.20 22.39
C GLU A 724 -69.85 -42.91 23.55
N LYS A 725 -68.62 -42.50 23.88
CA LYS A 725 -67.77 -43.11 24.92
C LYS A 725 -67.90 -42.43 26.29
N GLY A 726 -68.67 -41.33 26.39
CA GLY A 726 -68.80 -40.55 27.63
C GLY A 726 -67.52 -39.79 28.03
N ILE A 727 -66.59 -39.56 27.08
CA ILE A 727 -65.36 -38.80 27.31
C ILE A 727 -65.67 -37.31 27.09
N LYS A 728 -65.24 -36.43 28.01
CA LYS A 728 -65.39 -34.98 27.80
C LYS A 728 -64.52 -34.56 26.61
N PHE A 729 -65.15 -34.04 25.55
CA PHE A 729 -64.42 -33.47 24.42
C PHE A 729 -63.63 -32.22 24.90
N PRO A 730 -62.29 -32.19 24.73
CA PRO A 730 -61.48 -31.04 25.15
C PRO A 730 -61.95 -29.73 24.48
N GLU A 731 -62.13 -28.67 25.27
CA GLU A 731 -62.66 -27.40 24.76
C GLU A 731 -61.73 -26.77 23.72
N ASP A 732 -60.41 -26.90 23.89
CA ASP A 732 -59.42 -26.39 22.94
C ASP A 732 -59.53 -27.08 21.56
N TYR A 733 -59.99 -28.34 21.51
CA TYR A 733 -60.23 -29.07 20.26
C TYR A 733 -61.42 -28.55 19.47
N LEU A 734 -62.23 -27.62 19.99
CA LEU A 734 -63.23 -26.90 19.19
C LEU A 734 -62.58 -25.98 18.17
N ASN A 735 -61.39 -25.44 18.49
CA ASN A 735 -60.61 -24.62 17.57
C ASN A 735 -59.95 -25.53 16.52
N LEU A 736 -60.32 -25.36 15.26
CA LEU A 736 -59.79 -26.16 14.16
C LEU A 736 -58.26 -26.03 14.01
N SER A 737 -57.69 -24.86 14.32
CA SER A 737 -56.24 -24.65 14.25
C SER A 737 -55.52 -25.48 15.30
N PHE A 738 -56.03 -25.47 16.53
CA PHE A 738 -55.49 -26.26 17.62
C PHE A 738 -55.62 -27.77 17.34
N PHE A 739 -56.77 -28.20 16.80
CA PHE A 739 -56.99 -29.59 16.39
C PHE A 739 -56.08 -30.02 15.22
N ALA A 740 -55.76 -29.12 14.30
CA ALA A 740 -54.80 -29.40 13.24
C ALA A 740 -53.36 -29.53 13.79
N ASP A 741 -53.01 -28.81 14.85
CA ASP A 741 -51.70 -28.94 15.51
C ASP A 741 -51.59 -30.27 16.27
N LEU A 742 -52.68 -30.78 16.85
CA LEU A 742 -52.75 -32.15 17.37
C LEU A 742 -52.43 -33.19 16.28
N ILE A 743 -53.02 -33.06 15.09
CA ILE A 743 -52.74 -33.97 13.97
C ILE A 743 -51.26 -33.95 13.59
N LYS A 744 -50.64 -32.75 13.53
CA LYS A 744 -49.21 -32.61 13.25
C LYS A 744 -48.33 -33.16 14.37
N TYR A 745 -48.79 -33.10 15.61
CA TYR A 745 -48.08 -33.71 16.73
C TYR A 745 -48.07 -35.24 16.61
N ILE A 746 -49.22 -35.85 16.29
CA ILE A 746 -49.37 -37.31 16.12
C ILE A 746 -48.59 -37.81 14.89
N GLU A 747 -48.71 -37.13 13.75
CA GLU A 747 -47.97 -37.43 12.52
C GLU A 747 -47.25 -36.18 11.97
N PRO A 748 -45.98 -35.93 12.36
CA PRO A 748 -45.22 -34.72 12.01
C PRO A 748 -44.96 -34.46 10.52
N LYS A 749 -45.30 -35.41 9.64
CA LYS A 749 -45.18 -35.24 8.19
C LYS A 749 -46.19 -34.23 7.62
N TRP A 750 -47.30 -34.01 8.31
CA TRP A 750 -48.38 -33.13 7.83
C TRP A 750 -48.01 -31.64 7.96
N LYS A 751 -48.27 -30.88 6.90
CA LYS A 751 -48.05 -29.43 6.81
C LYS A 751 -49.30 -28.75 6.26
N GLY A 752 -49.35 -27.41 6.31
CA GLY A 752 -50.42 -26.64 5.70
C GLY A 752 -51.40 -26.00 6.68
N PHE A 753 -52.60 -25.69 6.18
CA PHE A 753 -53.60 -24.90 6.90
C PHE A 753 -54.59 -25.79 7.67
N PRO A 754 -55.24 -25.29 8.72
CA PRO A 754 -56.18 -26.08 9.53
C PRO A 754 -57.34 -26.72 8.75
N GLN A 755 -57.71 -26.16 7.60
CA GLN A 755 -58.79 -26.67 6.77
C GLN A 755 -58.38 -27.91 5.95
N PHE A 756 -57.11 -28.01 5.57
CA PHE A 756 -56.56 -29.20 4.89
C PHE A 756 -55.04 -29.26 5.06
N LEU A 757 -54.53 -30.42 5.47
CA LEU A 757 -53.10 -30.69 5.67
C LEU A 757 -52.56 -31.60 4.56
N TYR A 758 -51.27 -31.49 4.24
CA TYR A 758 -50.60 -32.19 3.13
C TYR A 758 -49.14 -32.57 3.46
N GLU A 759 -48.58 -33.58 2.78
CA GLU A 759 -47.34 -34.26 3.21
C GLU A 759 -46.03 -33.56 2.80
N LYS A 760 -45.99 -32.78 1.69
CA LYS A 760 -44.79 -32.03 1.26
C LYS A 760 -45.05 -31.01 0.14
N GLU A 761 -45.96 -31.32 -0.78
CA GLU A 761 -46.35 -30.45 -1.89
C GLU A 761 -47.52 -29.57 -1.47
N SER A 762 -47.44 -28.26 -1.69
CA SER A 762 -48.57 -27.36 -1.44
C SER A 762 -49.70 -27.69 -2.40
N LEU A 763 -50.88 -28.01 -1.88
CA LEU A 763 -52.08 -28.20 -2.69
C LEU A 763 -52.81 -26.87 -2.88
N THR A 764 -53.18 -26.59 -4.12
CA THR A 764 -54.01 -25.46 -4.49
C THR A 764 -55.49 -25.80 -4.34
N ASP A 765 -56.32 -24.75 -4.17
CA ASP A 765 -57.77 -24.91 -4.12
C ASP A 765 -58.32 -25.61 -5.39
N SER A 766 -57.68 -25.39 -6.56
CA SER A 766 -58.06 -26.00 -7.84
C SER A 766 -57.80 -27.50 -7.86
N GLU A 767 -56.65 -27.94 -7.35
CA GLU A 767 -56.30 -29.36 -7.29
C GLU A 767 -57.22 -30.12 -6.34
N ILE A 768 -57.57 -29.53 -5.19
CA ILE A 768 -58.50 -30.13 -4.24
C ILE A 768 -59.88 -30.30 -4.89
N ILE A 769 -60.42 -29.24 -5.51
CA ILE A 769 -61.72 -29.32 -6.20
C ILE A 769 -61.68 -30.29 -7.38
N GLN A 770 -60.57 -30.37 -8.11
CA GLN A 770 -60.37 -31.35 -9.18
C GLN A 770 -60.43 -32.78 -8.62
N LYS A 771 -59.67 -33.09 -7.56
CA LYS A 771 -59.64 -34.44 -6.97
C LYS A 771 -61.00 -34.84 -6.38
N GLU A 772 -61.66 -33.93 -5.67
CA GLU A 772 -62.93 -34.21 -4.97
C GLU A 772 -64.16 -34.17 -5.90
N MET A 773 -64.11 -33.41 -6.99
CA MET A 773 -65.31 -33.10 -7.78
C MET A 773 -65.11 -33.21 -9.32
N ALA A 774 -64.05 -33.84 -9.81
CA ALA A 774 -63.73 -33.97 -11.25
C ALA A 774 -64.94 -34.32 -12.12
N ASN A 775 -65.71 -35.32 -11.72
CA ASN A 775 -66.75 -35.90 -12.58
C ASN A 775 -68.13 -35.25 -12.41
N GLN A 776 -68.22 -34.10 -11.74
CA GLN A 776 -69.50 -33.45 -11.42
C GLN A 776 -69.69 -32.14 -12.16
N VAL A 777 -70.95 -31.85 -12.55
CA VAL A 777 -71.35 -30.49 -12.91
C VAL A 777 -71.45 -29.67 -11.62
N LEU A 778 -70.65 -28.61 -11.55
CA LEU A 778 -70.53 -27.74 -10.40
C LEU A 778 -71.48 -26.56 -10.51
N THR A 779 -72.06 -26.18 -9.37
CA THR A 779 -72.78 -24.91 -9.18
C THR A 779 -72.06 -24.08 -8.13
N ARG A 780 -72.31 -22.77 -8.09
CA ARG A 780 -71.78 -21.87 -7.05
C ARG A 780 -72.04 -22.43 -5.65
N GLN A 781 -73.25 -22.91 -5.38
CA GLN A 781 -73.64 -23.42 -4.06
C GLN A 781 -72.87 -24.69 -3.68
N LYS A 782 -72.69 -25.63 -4.61
CA LYS A 782 -71.94 -26.87 -4.35
C LYS A 782 -70.48 -26.59 -3.94
N VAL A 783 -69.80 -25.69 -4.65
CA VAL A 783 -68.40 -25.34 -4.34
C VAL A 783 -68.29 -24.63 -2.98
N ILE A 784 -69.19 -23.67 -2.70
CA ILE A 784 -69.21 -22.96 -1.41
C ILE A 784 -69.49 -23.93 -0.26
N PHE A 785 -70.45 -24.85 -0.45
CA PHE A 785 -70.81 -25.84 0.57
C PHE A 785 -69.62 -26.74 0.91
N PHE A 786 -68.93 -27.28 -0.08
CA PHE A 786 -67.73 -28.09 0.13
C PHE A 786 -66.67 -27.37 0.99
N PHE A 787 -66.33 -26.12 0.66
CA PHE A 787 -65.37 -25.36 1.46
C PHE A 787 -65.86 -25.11 2.90
N LYS A 788 -67.17 -24.89 3.10
CA LYS A 788 -67.73 -24.79 4.46
C LYS A 788 -67.59 -26.11 5.23
N GLU A 789 -67.79 -27.25 4.59
CA GLU A 789 -67.69 -28.56 5.25
C GLU A 789 -66.29 -28.86 5.79
N ILE A 790 -65.25 -28.47 5.06
CA ILE A 790 -63.85 -28.65 5.47
C ILE A 790 -63.33 -27.54 6.40
N GLY A 791 -64.18 -26.57 6.78
CA GLY A 791 -63.90 -25.63 7.86
C GLY A 791 -63.65 -24.17 7.46
N PHE A 792 -63.98 -23.76 6.24
CA PHE A 792 -63.99 -22.34 5.87
C PHE A 792 -65.27 -21.63 6.36
N SER A 793 -65.14 -20.34 6.69
CA SER A 793 -66.31 -19.48 6.89
C SER A 793 -67.04 -19.25 5.57
N GLU A 794 -68.30 -18.80 5.62
CA GLU A 794 -69.09 -18.55 4.41
C GLU A 794 -68.50 -17.48 3.49
N SER A 795 -67.98 -16.40 4.07
CA SER A 795 -67.29 -15.36 3.32
C SER A 795 -65.99 -15.88 2.69
N SER A 796 -65.18 -16.63 3.42
CA SER A 796 -63.95 -17.23 2.89
C SER A 796 -64.23 -18.26 1.80
N ALA A 797 -65.25 -19.10 1.96
CA ALA A 797 -65.68 -20.07 0.96
C ALA A 797 -66.14 -19.38 -0.34
N TYR A 798 -66.86 -18.25 -0.22
CA TYR A 798 -67.23 -17.45 -1.39
C TYR A 798 -66.01 -16.84 -2.11
N GLN A 799 -65.02 -16.35 -1.36
CA GLN A 799 -63.77 -15.84 -1.96
C GLN A 799 -62.98 -16.95 -2.67
N LYS A 800 -62.93 -18.15 -2.09
CA LYS A 800 -62.32 -19.33 -2.72
C LYS A 800 -62.99 -19.68 -4.05
N TYR A 801 -64.32 -19.68 -4.08
CA TYR A 801 -65.09 -19.83 -5.33
C TYR A 801 -64.75 -18.75 -6.38
N LEU A 802 -64.67 -17.48 -5.99
CA LEU A 802 -64.32 -16.39 -6.91
C LEU A 802 -62.90 -16.53 -7.48
N LYS A 803 -61.95 -17.02 -6.67
CA LYS A 803 -60.56 -17.28 -7.08
C LYS A 803 -60.45 -18.46 -8.05
N LEU A 804 -61.19 -19.54 -7.78
CA LEU A 804 -61.28 -20.69 -8.69
C LEU A 804 -61.83 -20.29 -10.05
N LYS A 805 -62.83 -19.40 -10.09
CA LYS A 805 -63.38 -18.87 -11.33
C LYS A 805 -62.37 -18.02 -12.11
N SER A 806 -61.61 -17.13 -11.46
CA SER A 806 -60.65 -16.27 -12.17
C SER A 806 -59.43 -17.01 -12.70
N ASN A 807 -58.96 -18.01 -11.96
CA ASN A 807 -57.76 -18.74 -12.34
C ASN A 807 -58.08 -19.97 -13.21
N TYR A 808 -59.31 -20.05 -13.73
CA TYR A 808 -59.83 -21.18 -14.51
C TYR A 808 -59.69 -22.54 -13.82
N GLY A 809 -59.59 -22.60 -12.49
CA GLY A 809 -59.69 -23.87 -11.74
C GLY A 809 -61.07 -24.52 -11.91
N ILE A 810 -62.09 -23.68 -12.06
CA ILE A 810 -63.40 -24.05 -12.59
C ILE A 810 -63.71 -23.18 -13.81
N VAL A 811 -64.20 -23.80 -14.88
CA VAL A 811 -64.52 -23.13 -16.14
C VAL A 811 -66.02 -23.18 -16.36
N LYS A 812 -66.60 -22.04 -16.79
CA LYS A 812 -68.02 -21.93 -17.05
C LYS A 812 -68.35 -22.68 -18.35
N ILE A 813 -69.34 -23.57 -18.28
CA ILE A 813 -69.79 -24.38 -19.41
C ILE A 813 -71.24 -24.08 -19.81
N GLY A 814 -71.91 -23.20 -19.05
CA GLY A 814 -73.29 -22.75 -19.31
C GLY A 814 -73.78 -21.78 -18.22
N PRO A 815 -75.06 -21.36 -18.27
CA PRO A 815 -75.64 -20.52 -17.22
C PRO A 815 -75.55 -21.20 -15.86
N HIS A 816 -74.80 -20.60 -14.92
CA HIS A 816 -74.56 -21.11 -13.56
C HIS A 816 -73.95 -22.52 -13.46
N ARG A 817 -73.42 -23.07 -14.56
CA ARG A 817 -72.83 -24.42 -14.63
C ARG A 817 -71.34 -24.33 -14.91
N TYR A 818 -70.56 -25.07 -14.12
CA TYR A 818 -69.11 -25.11 -14.19
C TYR A 818 -68.60 -26.56 -14.23
N LYS A 819 -67.39 -26.75 -14.78
CA LYS A 819 -66.60 -27.98 -14.67
C LYS A 819 -65.18 -27.64 -14.26
N THR A 820 -64.46 -28.60 -13.69
CA THR A 820 -63.05 -28.45 -13.35
C THR A 820 -62.20 -28.56 -14.61
N ALA A 821 -61.10 -27.81 -14.70
CA ALA A 821 -60.28 -27.74 -15.92
C ALA A 821 -59.80 -29.12 -16.41
N GLY A 822 -59.32 -29.97 -15.52
CA GLY A 822 -58.84 -31.32 -15.84
C GLY A 822 -59.93 -32.32 -16.18
N SER A 823 -61.21 -32.01 -15.90
CA SER A 823 -62.35 -32.85 -16.30
C SER A 823 -62.91 -32.55 -17.69
N MET A 824 -62.47 -31.45 -18.31
CA MET A 824 -62.87 -31.11 -19.68
C MET A 824 -61.93 -31.84 -20.64
N TYR A 825 -62.46 -32.78 -21.44
CA TYR A 825 -61.70 -33.51 -22.46
C TYR A 825 -61.37 -32.60 -23.65
N LEU A 826 -60.42 -31.68 -23.46
CA LEU A 826 -59.93 -30.76 -24.49
C LEU A 826 -58.51 -31.16 -24.90
N THR A 827 -58.37 -31.64 -26.13
CA THR A 827 -57.08 -32.07 -26.70
C THR A 827 -56.24 -30.89 -27.15
N SER A 828 -54.93 -31.09 -27.29
CA SER A 828 -54.02 -30.07 -27.86
C SER A 828 -54.42 -29.62 -29.27
N SER A 829 -55.10 -30.49 -30.04
CA SER A 829 -55.65 -30.12 -31.36
C SER A 829 -56.76 -29.08 -31.24
N ILE A 830 -57.66 -29.21 -30.26
CA ILE A 830 -58.73 -28.24 -30.01
C ILE A 830 -58.13 -26.87 -29.66
N PHE A 831 -57.13 -26.83 -28.77
CA PHE A 831 -56.45 -25.58 -28.41
C PHE A 831 -55.81 -24.91 -29.63
N LYS A 832 -55.13 -25.66 -30.49
CA LYS A 832 -54.53 -25.14 -31.73
C LYS A 832 -55.57 -24.61 -32.73
N THR A 833 -56.72 -25.27 -32.86
CA THR A 833 -57.78 -24.78 -33.75
C THR A 833 -58.38 -23.47 -33.24
N VAL A 834 -58.58 -23.35 -31.93
CA VAL A 834 -59.03 -22.09 -31.31
C VAL A 834 -57.97 -21.00 -31.48
N GLU A 835 -56.70 -21.29 -31.20
CA GLU A 835 -55.58 -20.37 -31.40
C GLU A 835 -55.50 -19.88 -32.84
N LYS A 836 -55.61 -20.78 -33.82
CA LYS A 836 -55.64 -20.41 -35.25
C LYS A 836 -56.81 -19.50 -35.60
N SER A 837 -58.01 -19.81 -35.10
CA SER A 837 -59.21 -18.99 -35.36
C SER A 837 -59.07 -17.57 -34.80
N LEU A 838 -58.39 -17.41 -33.66
CA LEU A 838 -58.11 -16.10 -33.07
C LEU A 838 -56.99 -15.36 -33.82
N LEU A 839 -55.94 -16.06 -34.26
CA LEU A 839 -54.87 -15.48 -35.07
C LEU A 839 -55.37 -14.97 -36.43
N ASP A 840 -56.28 -15.69 -37.07
CA ASP A 840 -56.88 -15.26 -38.35
C ASP A 840 -57.55 -13.89 -38.21
N ILE A 841 -58.20 -13.61 -37.08
CA ILE A 841 -58.80 -12.29 -36.78
C ILE A 841 -57.73 -11.27 -36.37
N LEU A 842 -56.71 -11.69 -35.61
CA LEU A 842 -55.62 -10.81 -35.19
C LEU A 842 -54.71 -10.34 -36.34
N ASN A 843 -54.77 -11.00 -37.51
CA ASN A 843 -54.09 -10.51 -38.71
C ASN A 843 -54.68 -9.17 -39.20
N ASP A 844 -55.99 -8.99 -39.03
CA ASP A 844 -56.71 -7.79 -39.47
C ASP A 844 -56.97 -6.81 -38.31
N GLN A 845 -56.82 -7.25 -37.06
CA GLN A 845 -57.06 -6.45 -35.85
C GLN A 845 -55.93 -6.62 -34.83
N ASN A 846 -55.51 -5.54 -34.18
CA ASN A 846 -54.39 -5.63 -33.23
C ASN A 846 -54.73 -6.36 -31.90
N TYR A 847 -56.01 -6.41 -31.53
CA TYR A 847 -56.52 -7.10 -30.34
C TYR A 847 -57.96 -7.53 -30.56
N ILE A 848 -58.41 -8.47 -29.74
CA ILE A 848 -59.76 -9.04 -29.77
C ILE A 848 -60.41 -8.88 -28.40
N VAL A 849 -61.63 -8.37 -28.33
CA VAL A 849 -62.44 -8.38 -27.11
C VAL A 849 -63.47 -9.52 -27.22
N LEU A 850 -63.30 -10.60 -26.46
CA LEU A 850 -64.11 -11.82 -26.62
C LEU A 850 -65.62 -11.59 -26.42
N LYS A 851 -66.01 -10.62 -25.59
CA LYS A 851 -67.43 -10.30 -25.33
C LYS A 851 -68.10 -9.60 -26.51
N ALA A 852 -67.32 -9.00 -27.41
CA ALA A 852 -67.81 -8.26 -28.58
C ALA A 852 -67.89 -9.12 -29.86
N ILE A 853 -67.35 -10.34 -29.83
CA ILE A 853 -67.38 -11.26 -30.98
C ILE A 853 -68.68 -12.07 -30.98
N ASP A 854 -69.30 -12.21 -32.14
CA ASP A 854 -70.26 -13.29 -32.35
C ASP A 854 -69.50 -14.63 -32.46
N LEU A 855 -69.67 -15.50 -31.47
CA LEU A 855 -68.97 -16.79 -31.41
C LEU A 855 -69.27 -17.69 -32.61
N LYS A 856 -70.35 -17.45 -33.36
CA LYS A 856 -70.67 -18.18 -34.59
C LYS A 856 -69.74 -17.85 -35.75
N GLU A 857 -69.11 -16.67 -35.73
CA GLU A 857 -68.16 -16.23 -36.76
C GLU A 857 -66.77 -16.87 -36.58
N LEU A 858 -66.48 -17.37 -35.37
CA LEU A 858 -65.26 -18.12 -35.09
C LEU A 858 -65.38 -19.55 -35.62
N LYS A 859 -64.40 -20.01 -36.40
CA LYS A 859 -64.30 -21.39 -36.91
C LYS A 859 -63.87 -22.39 -35.81
N LEU A 860 -64.66 -22.47 -34.75
CA LEU A 860 -64.36 -23.28 -33.56
C LEU A 860 -64.63 -24.78 -33.81
N PRO A 861 -63.82 -25.69 -33.25
CA PRO A 861 -64.03 -27.12 -33.41
C PRO A 861 -65.25 -27.61 -32.61
N VAL A 862 -65.84 -28.73 -33.02
CA VAL A 862 -66.90 -29.38 -32.25
C VAL A 862 -66.30 -30.03 -31.01
N ILE A 863 -66.89 -29.79 -29.84
CA ILE A 863 -66.48 -30.34 -28.55
C ILE A 863 -67.63 -31.12 -27.92
N SER A 864 -67.36 -32.33 -27.44
CA SER A 864 -68.37 -33.21 -26.83
C SER A 864 -68.82 -32.68 -25.46
N ASP A 865 -70.13 -32.66 -25.22
CA ASP A 865 -70.77 -32.29 -23.95
C ASP A 865 -70.53 -30.86 -23.43
N LEU A 866 -70.06 -29.96 -24.29
CA LEU A 866 -69.75 -28.57 -23.98
C LEU A 866 -70.26 -27.62 -25.06
N GLN A 867 -70.63 -26.39 -24.67
CA GLN A 867 -70.97 -25.31 -25.59
C GLN A 867 -69.91 -24.20 -25.50
N TRP A 868 -69.51 -23.67 -26.66
CA TRP A 868 -68.58 -22.55 -26.72
C TRP A 868 -69.17 -21.31 -26.05
N ASN A 869 -68.37 -20.72 -25.18
CA ASN A 869 -68.65 -19.45 -24.54
C ASN A 869 -67.32 -18.70 -24.34
N THR A 870 -67.41 -17.42 -23.97
CA THR A 870 -66.23 -16.56 -23.82
C THR A 870 -65.26 -17.06 -22.75
N ASP A 871 -65.74 -17.62 -21.64
CA ASP A 871 -64.91 -18.19 -20.57
C ASP A 871 -64.13 -19.43 -21.06
N LEU A 872 -64.76 -20.27 -21.89
CA LEU A 872 -64.12 -21.47 -22.45
C LEU A 872 -63.05 -21.13 -23.49
N ILE A 873 -63.31 -20.13 -24.35
CA ILE A 873 -62.31 -19.62 -25.28
C ILE A 873 -61.14 -18.99 -24.53
N ALA A 874 -61.43 -18.18 -23.51
CA ALA A 874 -60.39 -17.58 -22.68
C ALA A 874 -59.54 -18.64 -21.97
N TYR A 875 -60.16 -19.73 -21.48
CA TYR A 875 -59.41 -20.90 -20.98
C TYR A 875 -58.48 -21.48 -22.05
N CYS A 876 -58.96 -21.72 -23.27
CA CYS A 876 -58.10 -22.20 -24.37
C CYS A 876 -56.92 -21.24 -24.65
N VAL A 877 -57.13 -19.93 -24.56
CA VAL A 877 -56.06 -18.92 -24.72
C VAL A 877 -55.00 -19.04 -23.63
N THR A 878 -55.37 -19.39 -22.39
CA THR A 878 -54.36 -19.62 -21.32
C THR A 878 -53.43 -20.80 -21.61
N GLN A 879 -53.82 -21.70 -22.52
CA GLN A 879 -53.04 -22.87 -22.95
C GLN A 879 -52.31 -22.65 -24.29
N ALA A 880 -52.49 -21.47 -24.91
CA ALA A 880 -51.95 -21.14 -26.22
C ALA A 880 -50.50 -20.63 -26.14
N THR A 881 -49.81 -20.61 -27.29
CA THR A 881 -48.38 -20.23 -27.39
C THR A 881 -48.14 -18.95 -28.19
N GLN A 882 -49.07 -18.57 -29.06
CA GLN A 882 -48.97 -17.44 -29.97
C GLN A 882 -49.94 -16.30 -29.64
N VAL A 883 -50.90 -16.55 -28.76
CA VAL A 883 -51.84 -15.55 -28.26
C VAL A 883 -51.86 -15.56 -26.75
N ARG A 884 -52.23 -14.43 -26.14
CA ARG A 884 -52.36 -14.27 -24.69
C ARG A 884 -53.60 -13.46 -24.32
N LEU A 885 -54.10 -13.67 -23.11
CA LEU A 885 -55.00 -12.73 -22.46
C LEU A 885 -54.19 -11.57 -21.88
N LEU A 886 -54.63 -10.34 -22.11
CA LEU A 886 -54.01 -9.17 -21.50
C LEU A 886 -54.46 -9.04 -20.03
N PRO A 887 -53.53 -9.07 -19.05
CA PRO A 887 -53.84 -8.72 -17.67
C PRO A 887 -53.99 -7.20 -17.53
N TRP A 888 -54.56 -6.70 -16.43
CA TRP A 888 -54.60 -5.26 -16.19
C TRP A 888 -53.22 -4.61 -16.01
N PHE A 889 -52.21 -5.32 -15.50
CA PHE A 889 -50.83 -4.84 -15.31
C PHE A 889 -49.78 -5.94 -15.56
N THR A 890 -48.52 -5.53 -15.78
CA THR A 890 -47.37 -6.39 -16.16
C THR A 890 -46.69 -7.16 -15.02
N LYS A 891 -46.88 -6.76 -13.75
CA LYS A 891 -46.37 -7.52 -12.59
C LYS A 891 -47.49 -8.36 -11.98
N MET A 892 -47.15 -9.53 -11.44
CA MET A 892 -48.05 -10.45 -10.71
C MET A 892 -48.61 -9.87 -9.40
N GLU A 893 -49.09 -8.63 -9.38
CA GLU A 893 -49.99 -8.14 -8.34
C GLU A 893 -51.38 -8.73 -8.61
N THR A 894 -51.56 -9.97 -8.16
CA THR A 894 -52.81 -10.75 -8.25
C THR A 894 -53.96 -10.20 -7.39
N GLN A 895 -53.97 -8.91 -7.05
CA GLN A 895 -54.86 -8.34 -6.03
C GLN A 895 -55.72 -7.15 -6.45
N PHE A 896 -55.79 -6.80 -7.75
CA PHE A 896 -56.74 -5.77 -8.17
C PHE A 896 -57.83 -6.33 -9.09
N LYS A 897 -58.87 -6.92 -8.47
CA LYS A 897 -60.22 -6.91 -9.04
C LYS A 897 -60.94 -5.67 -8.50
N THR A 898 -60.94 -4.58 -9.25
CA THR A 898 -61.73 -3.38 -8.88
C THR A 898 -62.96 -3.17 -9.75
N THR A 899 -63.19 -4.02 -10.76
CA THR A 899 -64.43 -4.02 -11.55
C THR A 899 -65.26 -5.28 -11.29
N PRO A 900 -66.61 -5.22 -11.36
CA PRO A 900 -67.49 -6.38 -11.16
C PRO A 900 -67.26 -7.54 -12.16
N GLU A 901 -66.81 -7.21 -13.38
CA GLU A 901 -66.38 -8.15 -14.42
C GLU A 901 -65.11 -7.59 -15.08
N ASP A 902 -64.11 -8.44 -15.29
CA ASP A 902 -62.90 -8.11 -16.04
C ASP A 902 -63.13 -8.36 -17.55
N PRO A 903 -62.63 -7.50 -18.44
CA PRO A 903 -62.71 -7.74 -19.88
C PRO A 903 -61.77 -8.89 -20.28
N LEU A 904 -62.25 -9.77 -21.15
CA LEU A 904 -61.44 -10.84 -21.73
C LEU A 904 -60.89 -10.36 -23.07
N ILE A 905 -59.68 -9.78 -23.04
CA ILE A 905 -59.00 -9.22 -24.21
C ILE A 905 -57.85 -10.13 -24.62
N VAL A 906 -57.86 -10.57 -25.88
CA VAL A 906 -56.82 -11.41 -26.49
C VAL A 906 -55.94 -10.54 -27.37
N ALA A 907 -54.63 -10.74 -27.30
CA ALA A 907 -53.64 -10.13 -28.19
C ALA A 907 -52.62 -11.18 -28.64
N SER A 908 -51.94 -10.92 -29.76
CA SER A 908 -50.81 -11.74 -30.20
C SER A 908 -49.68 -11.71 -29.18
N ASN A 909 -48.95 -12.81 -29.03
CA ASN A 909 -47.76 -12.84 -28.19
C ASN A 909 -46.64 -11.93 -28.70
N SER A 910 -46.61 -11.64 -30.00
CA SER A 910 -45.70 -10.66 -30.60
C SER A 910 -46.11 -9.20 -30.39
N SER A 911 -47.30 -8.92 -29.86
CA SER A 911 -47.74 -7.55 -29.60
C SER A 911 -46.87 -6.88 -28.54
N SER A 912 -46.63 -5.58 -28.68
CA SER A 912 -45.92 -4.76 -27.69
C SER A 912 -46.75 -4.52 -26.42
N TRP A 913 -48.07 -4.71 -26.47
CA TRP A 913 -48.95 -4.48 -25.33
C TRP A 913 -48.92 -5.65 -24.37
N CYS A 914 -48.40 -5.42 -23.16
CA CYS A 914 -48.29 -6.47 -22.15
C CYS A 914 -49.44 -6.42 -21.14
N SER A 915 -50.28 -5.39 -21.18
CA SER A 915 -51.43 -5.22 -20.30
C SER A 915 -52.60 -4.45 -20.95
N ILE A 916 -53.78 -4.51 -20.33
CA ILE A 916 -54.96 -3.71 -20.71
C ILE A 916 -54.66 -2.22 -20.54
N VAL A 917 -53.85 -1.83 -19.55
CA VAL A 917 -53.42 -0.43 -19.38
C VAL A 917 -52.55 0.02 -20.54
N ASP A 918 -51.61 -0.80 -21.01
CA ASP A 918 -50.80 -0.49 -22.20
C ASP A 918 -51.69 -0.31 -23.44
N LEU A 919 -52.68 -1.20 -23.59
CA LEU A 919 -53.68 -1.09 -24.65
C LEU A 919 -54.49 0.21 -24.52
N ILE A 920 -54.93 0.59 -23.31
CA ILE A 920 -55.66 1.84 -23.08
C ILE A 920 -54.77 3.03 -23.48
N CYS A 921 -53.52 3.11 -23.00
CA CYS A 921 -52.58 4.16 -23.36
C CYS A 921 -52.44 4.28 -24.89
N TYR A 922 -52.22 3.16 -25.58
CA TYR A 922 -52.14 3.14 -27.04
C TYR A 922 -53.43 3.62 -27.72
N THR A 923 -54.59 3.11 -27.30
CA THR A 923 -55.88 3.53 -27.88
C THR A 923 -56.16 5.01 -27.65
N MET A 924 -55.62 5.59 -26.57
CA MET A 924 -55.73 7.00 -26.25
C MET A 924 -54.79 7.89 -27.07
N GLU A 925 -53.64 7.39 -27.55
CA GLU A 925 -52.75 8.14 -28.47
C GLU A 925 -53.48 8.53 -29.77
N GLY A 926 -54.42 7.71 -30.22
CA GLY A 926 -55.26 7.96 -31.40
C GLY A 926 -56.61 8.62 -31.10
N TYR A 927 -56.89 9.05 -29.88
CA TYR A 927 -58.18 9.63 -29.49
C TYR A 927 -58.17 11.17 -29.61
N PHE A 928 -58.99 11.71 -30.53
CA PHE A 928 -59.10 13.15 -30.80
C PHE A 928 -60.31 13.83 -30.12
N GLY A 929 -61.04 13.12 -29.24
CA GLY A 929 -62.22 13.65 -28.55
C GLY A 929 -61.89 14.40 -27.25
N PHE A 930 -62.92 14.91 -26.57
CA PHE A 930 -62.75 15.60 -25.30
C PHE A 930 -62.28 14.64 -24.19
N LEU A 931 -61.17 14.96 -23.53
CA LEU A 931 -60.58 14.15 -22.46
C LEU A 931 -61.29 14.29 -21.10
N SER A 932 -62.56 14.70 -21.08
CA SER A 932 -63.35 14.70 -19.84
C SER A 932 -63.52 13.27 -19.32
N LEU A 933 -63.61 13.09 -17.99
CA LEU A 933 -63.81 11.76 -17.40
C LEU A 933 -65.00 11.00 -18.01
N ALA A 934 -66.12 11.70 -18.28
CA ALA A 934 -67.32 11.10 -18.85
C ALA A 934 -67.08 10.56 -20.27
N GLU A 935 -66.46 11.35 -21.14
CA GLU A 935 -66.15 10.93 -22.52
C GLU A 935 -65.03 9.90 -22.59
N PHE A 936 -64.04 9.97 -21.69
CA PHE A 936 -63.01 8.93 -21.51
C PHE A 936 -63.63 7.58 -21.14
N LEU A 937 -64.48 7.53 -20.11
CA LEU A 937 -65.16 6.29 -19.69
C LEU A 937 -66.10 5.78 -20.78
N LYS A 938 -66.82 6.66 -21.47
CA LYS A 938 -67.69 6.32 -22.60
C LYS A 938 -66.89 5.72 -23.76
N TYR A 939 -65.73 6.29 -24.09
CA TYR A 939 -64.84 5.75 -25.12
C TYR A 939 -64.38 4.32 -24.79
N LEU A 940 -63.91 4.08 -23.56
CA LEU A 940 -63.50 2.74 -23.11
C LEU A 940 -64.66 1.72 -23.10
N LYS A 941 -65.88 2.17 -22.77
CA LYS A 941 -67.09 1.33 -22.86
C LYS A 941 -67.45 1.00 -24.30
N CYS A 942 -67.41 1.98 -25.22
CA CYS A 942 -67.66 1.77 -26.65
C CYS A 942 -66.64 0.79 -27.27
N LYS A 943 -65.39 0.77 -26.78
CA LYS A 943 -64.37 -0.19 -27.18
C LYS A 943 -64.48 -1.55 -26.47
N ASN A 944 -65.48 -1.75 -25.60
CA ASN A 944 -65.66 -2.94 -24.76
C ASN A 944 -64.47 -3.27 -23.84
N ILE A 945 -63.58 -2.30 -23.59
CA ILE A 945 -62.47 -2.44 -22.64
C ILE A 945 -62.98 -2.28 -21.21
N LEU A 946 -64.03 -1.47 -21.00
CA LEU A 946 -64.72 -1.36 -19.72
C LEU A 946 -66.14 -1.94 -19.84
N LEU A 947 -66.43 -3.03 -19.12
CA LEU A 947 -67.70 -3.77 -19.25
C LEU A 947 -68.82 -3.28 -18.33
N ASN A 948 -68.51 -2.49 -17.29
CA ASN A 948 -69.53 -2.00 -16.36
C ASN A 948 -70.19 -0.73 -16.92
N GLU A 949 -71.38 -0.88 -17.49
CA GLU A 949 -72.15 0.23 -18.09
C GLU A 949 -72.48 1.35 -17.08
N LYS A 950 -72.70 0.99 -15.82
CA LYS A 950 -73.11 1.93 -14.75
C LYS A 950 -71.94 2.68 -14.11
N LEU A 951 -70.70 2.42 -14.51
CA LEU A 951 -69.54 3.07 -13.90
C LEU A 951 -69.38 4.51 -14.40
N ASP A 952 -69.49 5.47 -13.49
CA ASP A 952 -69.42 6.92 -13.72
C ASP A 952 -68.15 7.57 -13.14
N THR A 953 -67.39 6.81 -12.36
CA THR A 953 -66.15 7.24 -11.71
C THR A 953 -64.95 6.48 -12.25
N MET A 954 -63.76 7.09 -12.20
CA MET A 954 -62.52 6.44 -12.64
C MET A 954 -62.23 5.18 -11.80
N PRO A 955 -62.10 3.99 -12.45
CA PRO A 955 -61.67 2.78 -11.78
C PRO A 955 -60.40 3.01 -10.96
N ALA A 956 -60.36 2.49 -9.73
CA ALA A 956 -59.18 2.61 -8.88
C ALA A 956 -57.90 2.08 -9.55
N ILE A 957 -58.05 1.02 -10.37
CA ILE A 957 -56.95 0.43 -11.14
C ILE A 957 -56.33 1.40 -12.15
N LEU A 958 -57.13 2.27 -12.78
CA LEU A 958 -56.64 3.26 -13.74
C LEU A 958 -56.03 4.49 -13.07
N LYS A 959 -56.32 4.75 -11.78
CA LYS A 959 -55.74 5.88 -11.04
C LYS A 959 -54.24 5.77 -10.82
N GLN A 960 -53.63 4.60 -11.05
CA GLN A 960 -52.18 4.43 -10.99
C GLN A 960 -51.50 5.08 -12.20
N THR A 961 -52.15 5.06 -13.36
CA THR A 961 -51.60 5.53 -14.65
C THR A 961 -52.19 6.88 -15.05
N PHE A 962 -53.44 7.16 -14.70
CA PHE A 962 -54.14 8.38 -15.04
C PHE A 962 -54.47 9.19 -13.78
N TYR A 963 -54.51 10.52 -13.90
CA TYR A 963 -55.08 11.40 -12.89
C TYR A 963 -56.14 12.29 -13.51
N ILE A 964 -57.07 12.76 -12.67
CA ILE A 964 -58.10 13.71 -13.07
C ILE A 964 -57.72 15.05 -12.46
N ASP A 965 -57.67 16.10 -13.26
CA ASP A 965 -57.38 17.45 -12.77
C ASP A 965 -58.63 18.15 -12.18
N ARG A 966 -58.46 19.41 -11.76
CA ARG A 966 -59.55 20.22 -11.20
C ARG A 966 -60.65 20.57 -12.22
N GLN A 967 -60.40 20.40 -13.51
CA GLN A 967 -61.33 20.63 -14.61
C GLN A 967 -62.01 19.34 -15.10
N ASN A 968 -61.85 18.23 -14.37
CA ASN A 968 -62.38 16.91 -14.69
C ASN A 968 -61.80 16.30 -16.00
N ILE A 969 -60.61 16.75 -16.40
CA ILE A 969 -59.87 16.25 -17.56
C ILE A 969 -58.95 15.10 -17.10
N VAL A 970 -58.94 14.02 -17.87
CA VAL A 970 -58.11 12.83 -17.65
C VAL A 970 -56.74 13.06 -18.28
N HIS A 971 -55.70 12.95 -17.47
CA HIS A 971 -54.31 13.10 -17.86
C HIS A 971 -53.53 11.81 -17.61
N LEU A 972 -52.59 11.48 -18.50
CA LEU A 972 -51.59 10.47 -18.24
C LEU A 972 -50.60 11.01 -17.19
N LYS A 973 -50.34 10.24 -16.12
CA LYS A 973 -49.28 10.58 -15.17
C LYS A 973 -47.94 10.47 -15.90
N LYS A 974 -47.09 11.50 -15.80
CA LYS A 974 -45.69 11.39 -16.22
C LYS A 974 -45.06 10.27 -15.40
N ILE A 975 -44.54 9.25 -16.09
CA ILE A 975 -43.74 8.17 -15.51
C ILE A 975 -42.39 8.74 -15.07
#